data_AF-A0A432UHF6-F1
#
_entry.id   AF-A0A432UHF6-F1
#
_cell.length_a   1.000
_cell.length_b   1.000
_cell.length_c   1.000
_cell.angle_alpha   90.00
_cell.angle_beta   90.00
_cell.angle_gamma   90.00
#
_symmetry.space_group_name_H-M   'P 1'
#
loop_
_entity.id
_entity.type
_entity.pdbx_description
1 polymer ?
#
loop_
_entity_poly.entity_id
_entity_poly.type
_entity_poly.pdbx_seq_one_letter_code
_entity_poly.pdbx_strand_id
1 'polypeptide(L)'
;MVIRKEHALALMRVREEERNEAPTCQLFIKSEEPPYLELERMNLLRQVRPLEYALTYWGRALANILDEMVEKGLIPHPSKWDEEFRWLGSEVLMMIETAIENDDIPGELTEGELEKRGFIEERKVEKKGTFKAINQYARDIYEIFKNAHPRLIIDRELCQYIKEMPAGPAESSMLPAGGRFPILMGAMRLLAFSVPTSDVYSLTPLGREIKAACETIAPTLETVISEDIMDSLERAVYEGFDAITDEEKEVLFQLALIDDEGNPLPAGEHLIEAYRIWKERKFKPVKSINVEILDAELLRGIEEVWKHHEEDPSTLPTVDELVHYLFYKPLKEYKHLLEHYGRRLYQDLGYQKKEEIKKKFSEVKTVEELFKSFYEKGNQWYEKMYDIVQESLYTLESFNLIRAEEREGKKVHYLTEYGKKVLEDMKTRGFREIPAVGVKAITITNKEFAAPNVEWYVRGVKAQLIGGGEATEAGKMYAEMAYEIKRLPHITRFELQVLHKLPEKGFFVKDVYEQFDETWQEEIDYALNKLEARGYIDILQNEAIILTEAGKLIKRALSGTPEGFGNPITPLAVRVLEALRKVGTLYEKERKVRVLPKNFKEAMKLSGLDPESFERELIVLRASNLIGKSSINEAGLLILEALEKLN
;
A
#
# COMPACT_ATOMS: atom_id res chain seq x y z
N MET A 1 14.85 -11.32 -9.97
CA MET A 1 15.66 -12.56 -9.93
C MET A 1 14.71 -13.74 -10.04
N VAL A 2 15.00 -14.70 -10.92
CA VAL A 2 14.16 -15.88 -11.19
C VAL A 2 15.09 -17.08 -11.36
N ILE A 3 14.99 -18.10 -10.50
CA ILE A 3 15.78 -19.33 -10.60
C ILE A 3 14.84 -20.51 -10.73
N ARG A 4 14.89 -21.13 -11.91
CA ARG A 4 14.23 -22.40 -12.26
C ARG A 4 15.27 -23.50 -12.38
N LYS A 5 14.82 -24.71 -12.66
CA LYS A 5 15.68 -25.88 -12.92
C LYS A 5 16.88 -25.59 -13.84
N GLU A 6 16.62 -25.09 -15.04
CA GLU A 6 17.67 -24.78 -16.03
C GLU A 6 18.70 -23.76 -15.53
N HIS A 7 18.25 -22.74 -14.79
CA HIS A 7 19.12 -21.73 -14.18
C HIS A 7 20.00 -22.32 -13.09
N ALA A 8 19.41 -23.13 -12.22
CA ALA A 8 20.13 -23.82 -11.15
C ALA A 8 21.18 -24.78 -11.71
N LEU A 9 20.83 -25.55 -12.76
CA LEU A 9 21.77 -26.42 -13.47
C LEU A 9 22.90 -25.63 -14.14
N ALA A 10 22.60 -24.49 -14.77
CA ALA A 10 23.60 -23.62 -15.38
C ALA A 10 24.57 -23.05 -14.33
N LEU A 11 24.07 -22.58 -13.18
CA LEU A 11 24.89 -22.10 -12.07
C LEU A 11 25.81 -23.20 -11.52
N MET A 12 25.28 -24.40 -11.30
CA MET A 12 26.06 -25.55 -10.82
C MET A 12 27.14 -25.96 -11.83
N ARG A 13 26.81 -26.01 -13.13
CA ARG A 13 27.78 -26.32 -14.19
C ARG A 13 28.93 -25.31 -14.21
N VAL A 14 28.64 -24.01 -14.17
CA VAL A 14 29.70 -22.98 -14.17
C VAL A 14 30.55 -23.09 -12.91
N ARG A 15 29.94 -23.39 -11.76
CA ARG A 15 30.67 -23.60 -10.50
C ARG A 15 31.56 -24.84 -10.52
N GLU A 16 31.10 -25.93 -11.13
CA GLU A 16 31.88 -27.16 -11.28
C GLU A 16 33.13 -26.93 -12.13
N GLU A 17 32.99 -26.25 -13.28
CA GLU A 17 34.12 -25.82 -14.11
C GLU A 17 35.11 -24.99 -13.28
N GLU A 18 34.60 -24.06 -12.48
CA GLU A 18 35.45 -23.23 -11.64
C GLU A 18 36.21 -24.00 -10.55
N ARG A 19 35.57 -25.02 -9.95
CA ARG A 19 36.22 -25.94 -9.00
C ARG A 19 37.30 -26.80 -9.68
N ASN A 20 37.15 -27.07 -10.97
CA ASN A 20 38.12 -27.78 -11.81
C ASN A 20 39.21 -26.87 -12.39
N GLU A 21 39.41 -25.68 -11.81
CA GLU A 21 40.40 -24.67 -12.22
C GLU A 21 40.16 -24.08 -13.64
N ALA A 22 38.98 -24.27 -14.23
CA ALA A 22 38.59 -23.61 -15.47
C ALA A 22 37.98 -22.23 -15.17
N PRO A 23 38.51 -21.13 -15.75
CA PRO A 23 38.07 -19.77 -15.40
C PRO A 23 36.69 -19.39 -15.99
N THR A 24 36.22 -20.12 -17.01
CA THR A 24 34.96 -19.88 -17.71
C THR A 24 34.31 -21.21 -18.10
N CYS A 25 32.98 -21.20 -18.23
CA CYS A 25 32.19 -22.30 -18.78
C CYS A 25 31.87 -22.01 -20.25
N GLN A 26 32.33 -22.88 -21.14
CA GLN A 26 32.10 -22.79 -22.58
C GLN A 26 30.81 -23.54 -22.96
N LEU A 27 29.95 -22.89 -23.74
CA LEU A 27 28.82 -23.52 -24.41
C LEU A 27 29.21 -23.92 -25.83
N PHE A 28 28.77 -25.10 -26.25
CA PHE A 28 29.07 -25.65 -27.57
C PHE A 28 27.95 -25.42 -28.59
N ILE A 29 26.73 -25.15 -28.11
CA ILE A 29 25.54 -24.99 -28.95
C ILE A 29 24.76 -23.77 -28.47
N LYS A 30 24.41 -22.87 -29.40
CA LYS A 30 23.69 -21.62 -29.10
C LYS A 30 22.31 -21.85 -28.44
N SER A 31 21.67 -22.99 -28.69
CA SER A 31 20.39 -23.34 -28.06
C SER A 31 20.48 -23.56 -26.54
N GLU A 32 21.67 -23.76 -25.98
CA GLU A 32 21.89 -23.86 -24.52
C GLU A 32 22.03 -22.49 -23.85
N GLU A 33 22.22 -21.42 -24.62
CA GLU A 33 22.53 -20.07 -24.13
C GLU A 33 21.40 -19.35 -23.35
N PRO A 34 20.08 -19.54 -23.63
CA PRO A 34 19.02 -18.77 -22.97
C PRO A 34 19.08 -18.67 -21.43
N PRO A 35 19.23 -19.77 -20.65
CA PRO A 35 19.35 -19.66 -19.19
C PRO A 35 20.61 -18.90 -18.74
N TYR A 36 21.68 -18.90 -19.53
CA TYR A 36 22.91 -18.16 -19.22
C TYR A 36 22.73 -16.66 -19.43
N LEU A 37 22.02 -16.26 -20.48
CA LEU A 37 21.66 -14.85 -20.72
C LEU A 37 20.74 -14.34 -19.60
N GLU A 38 19.75 -15.11 -19.19
CA GLU A 38 18.87 -14.73 -18.07
C GLU A 38 19.64 -14.56 -16.76
N LEU A 39 20.58 -15.45 -16.46
CA LEU A 39 21.50 -15.33 -15.31
C LEU A 39 22.43 -14.12 -15.44
N GLU A 40 22.86 -13.76 -16.65
CA GLU A 40 23.61 -12.53 -16.89
C GLU A 40 22.75 -11.29 -16.61
N ARG A 41 21.48 -11.28 -17.03
CA ARG A 41 20.54 -10.18 -16.72
C ARG A 41 20.28 -10.04 -15.22
N MET A 42 20.36 -11.15 -14.47
CA MET A 42 20.31 -11.13 -13.01
C MET A 42 21.63 -10.73 -12.34
N ASN A 43 22.70 -10.50 -13.11
CA ASN A 43 24.06 -10.24 -12.63
C ASN A 43 24.61 -11.39 -11.75
N LEU A 44 24.25 -12.62 -12.10
CA LEU A 44 24.77 -13.85 -11.49
C LEU A 44 25.85 -14.49 -12.36
N LEU A 45 25.73 -14.36 -13.68
CA LEU A 45 26.79 -14.68 -14.62
C LEU A 45 27.26 -13.43 -15.36
N ARG A 46 28.44 -13.52 -15.96
CA ARG A 46 28.95 -12.54 -16.93
C ARG A 46 29.43 -13.25 -18.17
N GLN A 47 29.07 -12.76 -19.35
CA GLN A 47 29.68 -13.22 -20.58
C GLN A 47 31.09 -12.65 -20.68
N VAL A 48 32.11 -13.51 -20.73
CA VAL A 48 33.53 -13.10 -20.85
C VAL A 48 33.94 -13.04 -22.32
N ARG A 49 33.43 -13.99 -23.11
CA ARG A 49 33.55 -14.08 -24.58
C ARG A 49 32.25 -14.68 -25.13
N PRO A 50 31.99 -14.59 -26.44
CA PRO A 50 30.82 -15.24 -27.04
C PRO A 50 30.72 -16.70 -26.61
N LEU A 51 29.58 -17.09 -26.02
CA LEU A 51 29.31 -18.43 -25.48
C LEU A 51 30.22 -18.88 -24.31
N GLU A 52 30.99 -17.97 -23.69
CA GLU A 52 31.79 -18.23 -22.49
C GLU A 52 31.28 -17.41 -21.29
N TYR A 53 30.92 -18.09 -20.21
CA TYR A 53 30.34 -17.45 -19.02
C TYR A 53 31.16 -17.73 -17.76
N ALA A 54 31.23 -16.75 -16.86
CA ALA A 54 31.82 -16.89 -15.53
C ALA A 54 30.83 -16.44 -14.46
N LEU A 55 30.97 -16.99 -13.24
CA LEU A 55 30.22 -16.52 -12.07
C LEU A 55 30.63 -15.10 -11.69
N THR A 56 29.65 -14.25 -11.42
CA THR A 56 29.89 -13.01 -10.67
C THR A 56 30.10 -13.33 -9.19
N TYR A 57 30.42 -12.32 -8.38
CA TYR A 57 30.48 -12.48 -6.93
C TYR A 57 29.15 -13.01 -6.37
N TRP A 58 28.03 -12.41 -6.78
CA TRP A 58 26.69 -12.79 -6.34
C TRP A 58 26.24 -14.13 -6.90
N GLY A 59 26.59 -14.45 -8.15
CA GLY A 59 26.36 -15.77 -8.72
C GLY A 59 27.05 -16.88 -7.95
N ARG A 60 28.31 -16.66 -7.55
CA ARG A 60 29.05 -17.61 -6.72
C ARG A 60 28.43 -17.79 -5.36
N ALA A 61 28.02 -16.71 -4.70
CA ALA A 61 27.34 -16.77 -3.41
C ALA A 61 26.04 -17.59 -3.51
N LEU A 62 25.24 -17.36 -4.55
CA LEU A 62 23.99 -18.09 -4.77
C LEU A 62 24.23 -19.58 -5.09
N ALA A 63 25.20 -19.88 -5.96
CA ALA A 63 25.58 -21.25 -6.27
C ALA A 63 26.09 -21.97 -5.01
N ASN A 64 26.88 -21.29 -4.17
CA ASN A 64 27.32 -21.78 -2.85
C ASN A 64 26.15 -22.22 -1.98
N ILE A 65 25.14 -21.35 -1.81
CA ILE A 65 23.93 -21.65 -1.04
C ILE A 65 23.19 -22.86 -1.64
N LEU A 66 22.99 -22.87 -2.96
CA LEU A 66 22.27 -23.94 -3.65
C LEU A 66 22.93 -25.31 -3.41
N ASP A 67 24.24 -25.45 -3.63
CA ASP A 67 24.89 -26.75 -3.42
C ASP A 67 24.85 -27.16 -1.94
N GLU A 68 25.05 -26.21 -1.01
CA GLU A 68 25.02 -26.53 0.42
C GLU A 68 23.64 -27.02 0.86
N MET A 69 22.57 -26.40 0.37
CA MET A 69 21.19 -26.84 0.64
C MET A 69 20.92 -28.24 0.06
N VAL A 70 21.46 -28.55 -1.13
CA VAL A 70 21.37 -29.88 -1.75
C VAL A 70 22.17 -30.91 -0.95
N GLU A 71 23.40 -30.59 -0.55
CA GLU A 71 24.27 -31.46 0.25
C GLU A 71 23.67 -31.79 1.62
N LYS A 72 23.00 -30.81 2.26
CA LYS A 72 22.27 -31.00 3.52
C LYS A 72 20.91 -31.68 3.34
N GLY A 73 20.48 -31.94 2.11
CA GLY A 73 19.20 -32.57 1.80
C GLY A 73 17.97 -31.71 2.12
N LEU A 74 18.14 -30.38 2.22
CA LEU A 74 17.02 -29.45 2.43
C LEU A 74 16.15 -29.32 1.17
N ILE A 75 16.76 -29.50 0.01
CA ILE A 75 16.11 -29.55 -1.30
C ILE A 75 16.73 -30.66 -2.15
N PRO A 76 15.98 -31.30 -3.07
CA PRO A 76 16.57 -32.24 -4.01
C PRO A 76 17.50 -31.53 -5.00
N HIS A 77 18.46 -32.26 -5.57
CA HIS A 77 19.30 -31.75 -6.65
C HIS A 77 18.45 -31.20 -7.83
N PRO A 78 18.82 -30.07 -8.45
CA PRO A 78 18.00 -29.40 -9.48
C PRO A 78 17.58 -30.29 -10.66
N SER A 79 18.39 -31.28 -11.03
CA SER A 79 18.02 -32.25 -12.08
C SER A 79 16.72 -33.02 -11.81
N LYS A 80 16.29 -33.10 -10.55
CA LYS A 80 15.03 -33.75 -10.12
C LYS A 80 13.86 -32.78 -9.98
N TRP A 81 14.06 -31.48 -10.19
CA TRP A 81 12.97 -30.52 -10.13
C TRP A 81 12.05 -30.67 -11.33
N ASP A 82 10.79 -30.31 -11.11
CA ASP A 82 9.84 -30.10 -12.20
C ASP A 82 10.27 -28.90 -13.05
N GLU A 83 9.93 -28.88 -14.34
CA GLU A 83 10.28 -27.79 -15.25
C GLU A 83 9.59 -26.46 -14.86
N GLU A 84 8.41 -26.53 -14.27
CA GLU A 84 7.64 -25.38 -13.80
C GLU A 84 8.07 -24.92 -12.41
N PHE A 85 8.87 -25.72 -11.69
CA PHE A 85 9.32 -25.39 -10.34
C PHE A 85 10.24 -24.16 -10.33
N ARG A 86 9.72 -23.07 -9.77
CA ARG A 86 10.47 -21.85 -9.48
C ARG A 86 11.03 -21.92 -8.07
N TRP A 87 12.33 -22.23 -7.95
CA TRP A 87 13.03 -22.17 -6.67
C TRP A 87 13.08 -20.73 -6.16
N LEU A 88 13.38 -19.77 -7.05
CA LEU A 88 13.28 -18.33 -6.79
C LEU A 88 12.44 -17.64 -7.86
N GLY A 89 11.63 -16.68 -7.43
CA GLY A 89 10.79 -15.80 -8.24
C GLY A 89 10.42 -14.57 -7.43
N SER A 90 9.69 -13.62 -8.02
CA SER A 90 9.21 -12.43 -7.31
C SER A 90 8.32 -12.79 -6.13
N GLU A 91 7.43 -13.74 -6.35
CA GLU A 91 6.53 -14.28 -5.34
C GLU A 91 7.34 -14.83 -4.15
N VAL A 92 8.38 -15.64 -4.42
CA VAL A 92 9.19 -16.25 -3.35
C VAL A 92 10.00 -15.20 -2.59
N LEU A 93 10.60 -14.25 -3.31
CA LEU A 93 11.39 -13.19 -2.69
C LEU A 93 10.51 -12.27 -1.82
N MET A 94 9.28 -11.99 -2.24
CA MET A 94 8.30 -11.28 -1.44
C MET A 94 7.86 -12.08 -0.20
N MET A 95 7.69 -13.40 -0.31
CA MET A 95 7.39 -14.24 0.87
C MET A 95 8.52 -14.14 1.91
N ILE A 96 9.78 -14.16 1.45
CA ILE A 96 10.95 -14.01 2.33
C ILE A 96 11.00 -12.60 2.93
N GLU A 97 10.83 -11.57 2.10
CA GLU A 97 10.83 -10.16 2.54
C GLU A 97 9.78 -9.91 3.63
N THR A 98 8.53 -10.29 3.36
CA THR A 98 7.41 -10.10 4.29
C THR A 98 7.59 -10.89 5.58
N ALA A 99 8.19 -12.09 5.53
CA ALA A 99 8.59 -12.83 6.71
C ALA A 99 9.68 -12.09 7.52
N ILE A 100 10.73 -11.58 6.88
CA ILE A 100 11.80 -10.79 7.54
C ILE A 100 11.21 -9.56 8.23
N GLU A 101 10.32 -8.85 7.54
CA GLU A 101 9.65 -7.67 8.10
C GLU A 101 8.83 -8.05 9.36
N ASN A 102 8.30 -9.27 9.40
CA ASN A 102 7.46 -9.83 10.48
C ASN A 102 8.18 -10.80 11.43
N ASP A 103 9.41 -10.48 11.86
CA ASP A 103 10.20 -11.28 12.82
C ASP A 103 10.50 -12.72 12.36
N ASP A 104 10.72 -12.91 11.06
CA ASP A 104 10.97 -14.17 10.35
C ASP A 104 9.78 -15.13 10.25
N ILE A 105 8.58 -14.68 10.60
CA ILE A 105 7.40 -15.53 10.61
C ILE A 105 6.70 -15.44 9.25
N PRO A 106 6.61 -16.54 8.49
CA PRO A 106 6.07 -16.53 7.13
C PRO A 106 4.53 -16.41 7.07
N GLY A 107 3.84 -16.96 8.07
CA GLY A 107 2.37 -17.04 8.10
C GLY A 107 1.80 -18.18 7.26
N GLU A 108 0.54 -18.54 7.53
CA GLU A 108 -0.13 -19.71 6.91
C GLU A 108 -0.17 -19.63 5.38
N LEU A 109 -0.31 -18.42 4.82
CA LEU A 109 -0.41 -18.21 3.37
C LEU A 109 0.89 -18.59 2.61
N THR A 110 2.06 -18.44 3.25
CA THR A 110 3.35 -18.59 2.55
C THR A 110 4.24 -19.70 3.10
N GLU A 111 3.98 -20.19 4.32
CA GLU A 111 4.79 -21.20 4.98
C GLU A 111 5.01 -22.44 4.11
N GLY A 112 3.93 -23.03 3.58
CA GLY A 112 4.01 -24.25 2.78
C GLY A 112 4.82 -24.08 1.48
N GLU A 113 4.78 -22.90 0.88
CA GLU A 113 5.57 -22.60 -0.34
C GLU A 113 7.05 -22.40 -0.03
N LEU A 114 7.38 -21.76 1.08
CA LEU A 114 8.75 -21.60 1.54
C LEU A 114 9.36 -22.93 2.00
N GLU A 115 8.56 -23.80 2.64
CA GLU A 115 8.99 -25.12 3.11
C GLU A 115 9.39 -26.03 1.93
N LYS A 116 8.60 -26.04 0.84
CA LYS A 116 8.94 -26.76 -0.41
C LYS A 116 10.30 -26.37 -1.00
N ARG A 117 10.80 -25.18 -0.68
CA ARG A 117 12.06 -24.62 -1.18
C ARG A 117 13.20 -24.73 -0.18
N GLY A 118 12.97 -25.38 0.95
CA GLY A 118 13.96 -25.58 2.01
C GLY A 118 14.28 -24.30 2.79
N PHE A 119 13.36 -23.33 2.83
CA PHE A 119 13.58 -22.01 3.45
C PHE A 119 13.02 -21.89 4.86
N ILE A 120 12.38 -22.93 5.39
CA ILE A 120 11.81 -22.95 6.74
C ILE A 120 12.68 -23.78 7.68
N GLU A 121 12.79 -23.32 8.92
CA GLU A 121 13.36 -24.05 10.06
C GLU A 121 12.41 -23.99 11.27
N GLU A 122 12.51 -24.98 12.15
CA GLU A 122 11.88 -24.88 13.48
C GLU A 122 12.80 -24.12 14.43
N ARG A 123 12.30 -23.01 14.97
CA ARG A 123 13.01 -22.19 15.95
C ARG A 123 12.35 -22.32 17.31
N LYS A 124 13.15 -22.64 18.33
CA LYS A 124 12.70 -22.72 19.72
C LYS A 124 13.19 -21.51 20.52
N VAL A 125 12.26 -20.76 21.09
CA VAL A 125 12.54 -19.61 21.95
C VAL A 125 11.85 -19.83 23.30
N GLU A 126 12.59 -19.63 24.41
CA GLU A 126 12.12 -19.97 25.77
C GLU A 126 10.73 -19.44 26.12
N LYS A 127 10.36 -18.25 25.61
CA LYS A 127 9.06 -17.60 25.87
C LYS A 127 8.00 -17.76 24.78
N LYS A 128 8.40 -18.07 23.53
CA LYS A 128 7.48 -18.21 22.38
C LYS A 128 7.21 -19.69 22.02
N GLY A 129 7.89 -20.63 22.65
CA GLY A 129 7.80 -22.04 22.30
C GLY A 129 8.57 -22.37 21.01
N THR A 130 8.15 -23.44 20.34
CA THR A 130 8.65 -23.81 19.01
C THR A 130 7.73 -23.24 17.96
N PHE A 131 8.28 -22.55 16.96
CA PHE A 131 7.54 -22.01 15.82
C PHE A 131 8.37 -22.15 14.54
N LYS A 132 7.70 -22.12 13.40
CA LYS A 132 8.37 -22.12 12.09
C LYS A 132 8.81 -20.70 11.75
N ALA A 133 10.05 -20.58 11.29
CA ALA A 133 10.66 -19.33 10.88
C ALA A 133 11.42 -19.53 9.57
N ILE A 134 11.66 -18.46 8.83
CA ILE A 134 12.61 -18.53 7.72
C ILE A 134 14.04 -18.77 8.26
N ASN A 135 14.79 -19.59 7.54
CA ASN A 135 16.16 -19.94 7.90
C ASN A 135 17.19 -18.94 7.36
N GLN A 136 18.47 -19.15 7.69
CA GLN A 136 19.54 -18.27 7.25
C GLN A 136 19.72 -18.24 5.73
N TYR A 137 19.49 -19.35 5.02
CA TYR A 137 19.60 -19.39 3.56
C TYR A 137 18.61 -18.44 2.88
N ALA A 138 17.36 -18.38 3.37
CA ALA A 138 16.37 -17.46 2.86
C ALA A 138 16.84 -15.99 3.01
N ARG A 139 17.38 -15.65 4.19
CA ARG A 139 17.93 -14.31 4.48
C ARG A 139 19.11 -13.99 3.57
N ASP A 140 20.05 -14.91 3.41
CA ASP A 140 21.23 -14.74 2.58
C ASP A 140 20.84 -14.56 1.10
N ILE A 141 19.88 -15.33 0.61
CA ILE A 141 19.33 -15.17 -0.74
C ILE A 141 18.68 -13.79 -0.92
N TYR A 142 17.90 -13.33 0.06
CA TYR A 142 17.29 -12.00 0.00
C TYR A 142 18.34 -10.88 0.03
N GLU A 143 19.43 -11.05 0.78
CA GLU A 143 20.58 -10.14 0.73
C GLU A 143 21.29 -10.17 -0.63
N ILE A 144 21.49 -11.35 -1.24
CA ILE A 144 21.99 -11.44 -2.63
C ILE A 144 21.04 -10.68 -3.56
N PHE A 145 19.73 -10.89 -3.46
CA PHE A 145 18.75 -10.15 -4.25
C PHE A 145 18.85 -8.64 -4.01
N LYS A 146 18.99 -8.17 -2.78
CA LYS A 146 19.13 -6.72 -2.53
C LYS A 146 20.39 -6.13 -3.13
N ASN A 147 21.47 -6.88 -3.28
CA ASN A 147 22.77 -6.35 -3.70
C ASN A 147 23.15 -6.70 -5.16
N ALA A 148 22.56 -7.72 -5.77
CA ALA A 148 22.80 -8.10 -7.16
C ALA A 148 22.09 -7.14 -8.12
N HIS A 149 22.80 -6.11 -8.59
CA HIS A 149 22.23 -5.11 -9.48
C HIS A 149 21.94 -5.72 -10.86
N PRO A 150 20.68 -5.81 -11.31
CA PRO A 150 20.35 -6.47 -12.57
C PRO A 150 20.84 -5.65 -13.76
N ARG A 151 21.23 -6.33 -14.83
CA ARG A 151 21.62 -5.68 -16.09
C ARG A 151 20.41 -5.39 -16.94
N LEU A 152 20.34 -4.19 -17.50
CA LEU A 152 19.24 -3.78 -18.38
C LEU A 152 19.68 -3.84 -19.83
N ILE A 153 19.13 -4.80 -20.58
CA ILE A 153 19.34 -4.95 -22.02
C ILE A 153 18.03 -5.43 -22.62
N ILE A 154 17.46 -4.61 -23.50
CA ILE A 154 16.18 -4.85 -24.16
C ILE A 154 16.44 -4.78 -25.66
N ASP A 155 16.23 -5.92 -26.30
CA ASP A 155 16.27 -6.01 -27.75
C ASP A 155 14.92 -5.60 -28.37
N ARG A 156 14.91 -5.53 -29.70
CA ARG A 156 13.76 -5.14 -30.49
C ARG A 156 12.52 -6.01 -30.23
N GLU A 157 12.70 -7.33 -30.14
CA GLU A 157 11.60 -8.27 -29.96
C GLU A 157 11.00 -8.15 -28.55
N LEU A 158 11.85 -8.05 -27.53
CA LEU A 158 11.42 -7.84 -26.15
C LEU A 158 10.75 -6.48 -25.99
N CYS A 159 11.23 -5.42 -26.64
CA CYS A 159 10.58 -4.12 -26.59
C CYS A 159 9.18 -4.15 -27.20
N GLN A 160 8.99 -4.87 -28.31
CA GLN A 160 7.67 -5.08 -28.89
C GLN A 160 6.75 -5.88 -27.93
N TYR A 161 7.27 -6.92 -27.27
CA TYR A 161 6.51 -7.66 -26.26
C TYR A 161 6.08 -6.77 -25.08
N ILE A 162 6.99 -5.95 -24.55
CA ILE A 162 6.72 -5.01 -23.45
C ILE A 162 5.66 -3.98 -23.84
N LYS A 163 5.70 -3.50 -25.09
CA LYS A 163 4.71 -2.57 -25.63
C LYS A 163 3.30 -3.17 -25.62
N GLU A 164 3.16 -4.44 -25.98
CA GLU A 164 1.85 -5.11 -26.09
C GLU A 164 1.25 -5.55 -24.75
N MET A 165 2.08 -5.79 -23.73
CA MET A 165 1.57 -6.30 -22.45
C MET A 165 0.89 -5.20 -21.60
N PRO A 166 -0.23 -5.49 -20.92
CA PRO A 166 -0.79 -4.58 -19.92
C PRO A 166 0.18 -4.34 -18.77
N ALA A 167 0.17 -3.13 -18.18
CA ALA A 167 1.08 -2.77 -17.10
C ALA A 167 0.78 -3.47 -15.76
N GLY A 168 -0.45 -3.96 -15.57
CA GLY A 168 -0.92 -4.53 -14.32
C GLY A 168 -1.26 -3.47 -13.26
N PRO A 169 -1.73 -3.88 -12.08
CA PRO A 169 -1.91 -5.27 -11.65
C PRO A 169 -2.97 -6.02 -12.48
N ALA A 170 -2.66 -7.24 -12.92
CA ALA A 170 -3.52 -8.06 -13.79
C ALA A 170 -3.29 -9.55 -13.57
N GLU A 171 -4.26 -10.39 -13.93
CA GLU A 171 -4.06 -11.84 -13.94
C GLU A 171 -2.91 -12.21 -14.89
N SER A 172 -2.07 -13.16 -14.48
CA SER A 172 -0.96 -13.68 -15.29
C SER A 172 -1.42 -14.30 -16.61
N SER A 173 -2.69 -14.69 -16.71
CA SER A 173 -3.35 -15.13 -17.93
C SER A 173 -3.44 -14.05 -19.01
N MET A 174 -3.32 -12.76 -18.65
CA MET A 174 -3.36 -11.61 -19.56
C MET A 174 -2.00 -11.29 -20.20
N LEU A 175 -0.93 -11.98 -19.80
CA LEU A 175 0.39 -11.81 -20.44
C LEU A 175 0.33 -12.29 -21.90
N PRO A 176 0.89 -11.54 -22.86
CA PRO A 176 0.99 -12.00 -24.25
C PRO A 176 1.80 -13.29 -24.35
N ALA A 177 1.62 -14.01 -25.46
CA ALA A 177 2.47 -15.15 -25.78
C ALA A 177 3.91 -14.67 -26.06
N GLY A 178 4.83 -14.92 -25.12
CA GLY A 178 6.21 -14.41 -25.21
C GLY A 178 7.30 -15.43 -24.89
N GLY A 179 6.95 -16.70 -24.69
CA GLY A 179 7.91 -17.75 -24.32
C GLY A 179 8.71 -17.38 -23.07
N ARG A 180 9.98 -17.01 -23.24
CA ARG A 180 10.91 -16.66 -22.16
C ARG A 180 10.92 -15.18 -21.79
N PHE A 181 10.22 -14.31 -22.52
CA PHE A 181 10.19 -12.86 -22.23
C PHE A 181 9.74 -12.52 -20.80
N PRO A 182 8.69 -13.14 -20.20
CA PRO A 182 8.37 -12.91 -18.79
C PRO A 182 9.53 -13.23 -17.82
N ILE A 183 10.35 -14.23 -18.15
CA ILE A 183 11.51 -14.63 -17.35
C ILE A 183 12.60 -13.57 -17.46
N LEU A 184 12.91 -13.11 -18.67
CA LEU A 184 13.86 -12.02 -18.92
C LEU A 184 13.43 -10.73 -18.20
N MET A 185 12.14 -10.38 -18.26
CA MET A 185 11.63 -9.22 -17.52
C MET A 185 11.76 -9.40 -16.00
N GLY A 186 11.47 -10.58 -15.46
CA GLY A 186 11.69 -10.87 -14.04
C GLY A 186 13.17 -10.92 -13.63
N ALA A 187 14.06 -11.33 -14.54
CA ALA A 187 15.52 -11.29 -14.37
C ALA A 187 16.01 -9.84 -14.23
N MET A 188 15.47 -8.95 -15.06
CA MET A 188 15.74 -7.51 -15.07
C MET A 188 14.96 -6.70 -14.02
N ARG A 189 14.10 -7.35 -13.23
CA ARG A 189 13.19 -6.71 -12.25
C ARG A 189 12.18 -5.73 -12.84
N LEU A 190 11.79 -5.94 -14.09
CA LEU A 190 10.73 -5.16 -14.74
C LEU A 190 9.32 -5.69 -14.38
N LEU A 191 9.24 -6.97 -14.01
CA LEU A 191 7.99 -7.70 -13.79
C LEU A 191 8.02 -8.43 -12.44
N ALA A 192 6.96 -8.25 -11.64
CA ALA A 192 6.74 -8.94 -10.37
C ALA A 192 5.46 -9.78 -10.41
N PHE A 193 5.42 -10.86 -9.62
CA PHE A 193 4.32 -11.81 -9.51
C PHE A 193 3.84 -11.91 -8.06
N SER A 194 2.55 -12.14 -7.88
CA SER A 194 1.86 -12.13 -6.59
C SER A 194 2.18 -13.35 -5.74
N VAL A 195 2.20 -13.15 -4.43
CA VAL A 195 2.17 -14.28 -3.49
C VAL A 195 0.77 -14.90 -3.41
N PRO A 196 0.67 -16.22 -3.13
CA PRO A 196 1.76 -17.20 -3.12
C PRO A 196 2.02 -17.86 -4.49
N THR A 197 1.11 -17.71 -5.44
CA THR A 197 0.97 -18.58 -6.62
C THR A 197 1.35 -17.93 -7.95
N SER A 198 1.75 -16.66 -7.97
CA SER A 198 1.99 -15.89 -9.20
C SER A 198 0.75 -15.69 -10.08
N ASP A 199 -0.46 -15.77 -9.53
CA ASP A 199 -1.70 -15.62 -10.30
C ASP A 199 -1.93 -14.19 -10.83
N VAL A 200 -1.33 -13.20 -10.17
CA VAL A 200 -1.38 -11.78 -10.56
C VAL A 200 0.04 -11.29 -10.82
N TYR A 201 0.20 -10.42 -11.80
CA TYR A 201 1.45 -9.75 -12.09
C TYR A 201 1.29 -8.22 -12.08
N SER A 202 2.41 -7.52 -11.93
CA SER A 202 2.49 -6.08 -12.17
C SER A 202 3.87 -5.69 -12.67
N LEU A 203 3.92 -4.69 -13.55
CA LEU A 203 5.18 -4.01 -13.86
C LEU A 203 5.66 -3.25 -12.62
N THR A 204 6.95 -3.33 -12.36
CA THR A 204 7.62 -2.53 -11.35
C THR A 204 7.69 -1.06 -11.80
N PRO A 205 8.12 -0.12 -10.94
CA PRO A 205 8.31 1.28 -11.36
C PRO A 205 9.24 1.37 -12.56
N LEU A 206 10.35 0.63 -12.52
CA LEU A 206 11.28 0.52 -13.63
C LEU A 206 10.62 -0.10 -14.87
N GLY A 207 9.86 -1.18 -14.70
CA GLY A 207 9.13 -1.82 -15.80
C GLY A 207 8.14 -0.89 -16.51
N ARG A 208 7.46 -0.01 -15.76
CA ARG A 208 6.51 0.96 -16.33
C ARG A 208 7.21 2.05 -17.14
N GLU A 209 8.31 2.61 -16.67
CA GLU A 209 9.08 3.60 -17.44
C GLU A 209 9.70 2.97 -18.70
N ILE A 210 10.22 1.75 -18.59
CA ILE A 210 10.69 0.99 -19.75
C ILE A 210 9.57 0.71 -20.75
N LYS A 211 8.36 0.40 -20.27
CA LYS A 211 7.19 0.23 -21.14
C LYS A 211 6.83 1.52 -21.87
N ALA A 212 6.77 2.64 -21.16
CA ALA A 212 6.47 3.95 -21.74
C ALA A 212 7.53 4.38 -22.77
N ALA A 213 8.81 4.09 -22.51
CA ALA A 213 9.88 4.26 -23.49
C ALA A 213 9.63 3.37 -24.73
N CYS A 214 9.35 2.07 -24.54
CA CYS A 214 9.08 1.14 -25.65
C CYS A 214 7.84 1.51 -26.50
N GLU A 215 6.89 2.26 -25.95
CA GLU A 215 5.73 2.73 -26.70
C GLU A 215 6.09 3.79 -27.75
N THR A 216 7.15 4.56 -27.52
CA THR A 216 7.53 5.75 -28.30
C THR A 216 8.90 5.67 -28.98
N ILE A 217 9.79 4.78 -28.53
CA ILE A 217 11.13 4.59 -29.09
C ILE A 217 11.08 4.12 -30.55
N ALA A 218 12.06 4.50 -31.36
CA ALA A 218 12.23 3.98 -32.71
C ALA A 218 13.05 2.67 -32.67
N PRO A 219 12.47 1.49 -32.97
CA PRO A 219 13.14 0.21 -32.82
C PRO A 219 14.03 -0.13 -34.03
N THR A 220 14.95 0.77 -34.38
CA THR A 220 15.82 0.68 -35.58
C THR A 220 17.03 -0.22 -35.37
N LEU A 221 17.50 -0.34 -34.14
CA LEU A 221 18.64 -1.17 -33.74
C LEU A 221 18.19 -2.54 -33.19
N GLU A 222 19.12 -3.48 -33.07
CA GLU A 222 18.87 -4.78 -32.42
C GLU A 222 18.67 -4.61 -30.92
N THR A 223 19.59 -3.91 -30.27
CA THR A 223 19.44 -3.47 -28.87
C THR A 223 18.90 -2.05 -28.87
N VAL A 224 17.74 -1.86 -28.27
CA VAL A 224 17.04 -0.57 -28.25
C VAL A 224 17.19 0.13 -26.90
N ILE A 225 17.38 -0.63 -25.82
CA ILE A 225 17.66 -0.07 -24.49
C ILE A 225 18.80 -0.89 -23.88
N SER A 226 19.82 -0.20 -23.39
CA SER A 226 20.90 -0.80 -22.61
C SER A 226 21.46 0.20 -21.59
N GLU A 227 22.22 -0.30 -20.62
CA GLU A 227 22.95 0.56 -19.66
C GLU A 227 23.82 1.60 -20.37
N ASP A 228 24.56 1.21 -21.42
CA ASP A 228 25.42 2.12 -22.18
C ASP A 228 24.61 3.21 -22.88
N ILE A 229 23.48 2.86 -23.50
CA ILE A 229 22.58 3.82 -24.16
C ILE A 229 22.01 4.81 -23.14
N MET A 230 21.58 4.33 -21.97
CA MET A 230 21.04 5.19 -20.92
C MET A 230 22.10 6.12 -20.33
N ASP A 231 23.34 5.66 -20.18
CA ASP A 231 24.46 6.48 -19.70
C ASP A 231 24.82 7.58 -20.71
N SER A 232 24.90 7.25 -22.00
CA SER A 232 25.11 8.25 -23.06
C SER A 232 23.97 9.28 -23.10
N LEU A 233 22.72 8.84 -22.92
CA LEU A 233 21.56 9.75 -22.88
C LEU A 233 21.62 10.71 -21.69
N GLU A 234 21.94 10.21 -20.49
CA GLU A 234 22.05 11.03 -19.28
C GLU A 234 23.15 12.09 -19.43
N ARG A 235 24.33 11.69 -19.91
CA ARG A 235 25.44 12.61 -20.18
C ARG A 235 25.08 13.64 -21.25
N ALA A 236 24.43 13.23 -22.33
CA ALA A 236 24.00 14.16 -23.38
C ALA A 236 23.06 15.25 -22.83
N VAL A 237 22.11 14.88 -21.97
CA VAL A 237 21.09 15.81 -21.45
C VAL A 237 21.61 16.71 -20.32
N TYR A 238 22.44 16.19 -19.42
CA TYR A 238 22.91 16.96 -18.25
C TYR A 238 24.29 17.61 -18.42
N GLU A 239 25.18 17.01 -19.19
CA GLU A 239 26.53 17.52 -19.45
C GLU A 239 26.65 18.20 -20.83
N GLY A 240 25.68 17.96 -21.72
CA GLY A 240 25.60 18.51 -23.07
C GLY A 240 26.17 17.60 -24.15
N PHE A 241 25.85 17.89 -25.41
CA PHE A 241 26.24 17.07 -26.56
C PHE A 241 27.75 16.87 -26.77
N ASP A 242 28.57 17.83 -26.36
CA ASP A 242 30.02 17.68 -26.46
C ASP A 242 30.59 16.67 -25.46
N ALA A 243 29.79 16.22 -24.48
CA ALA A 243 30.19 15.23 -23.50
C ALA A 243 30.15 13.79 -24.04
N ILE A 244 29.50 13.54 -25.18
CA ILE A 244 29.38 12.21 -25.79
C ILE A 244 30.00 12.15 -27.20
N THR A 245 30.40 10.95 -27.60
CA THR A 245 31.00 10.65 -28.91
C THR A 245 29.98 10.77 -30.05
N ASP A 246 30.47 10.88 -31.29
CA ASP A 246 29.59 10.97 -32.46
C ASP A 246 28.85 9.65 -32.72
N GLU A 247 29.45 8.51 -32.37
CA GLU A 247 28.79 7.21 -32.40
C GLU A 247 27.64 7.12 -31.38
N GLU A 248 27.85 7.60 -30.15
CA GLU A 248 26.79 7.67 -29.13
C GLU A 248 25.63 8.57 -29.60
N LYS A 249 25.93 9.74 -30.19
CA LYS A 249 24.92 10.63 -30.76
C LYS A 249 24.11 9.93 -31.83
N GLU A 250 24.79 9.25 -32.77
CA GLU A 250 24.12 8.52 -33.85
C GLU A 250 23.15 7.47 -33.29
N VAL A 251 23.54 6.73 -32.26
CA VAL A 251 22.66 5.75 -31.59
C VAL A 251 21.44 6.44 -30.96
N LEU A 252 21.63 7.52 -30.21
CA LEU A 252 20.53 8.25 -29.57
C LEU A 252 19.55 8.85 -30.61
N PHE A 253 20.06 9.35 -31.74
CA PHE A 253 19.24 9.83 -32.86
C PHE A 253 18.48 8.71 -33.56
N GLN A 254 19.14 7.59 -33.88
CA GLN A 254 18.52 6.46 -34.57
C GLN A 254 17.37 5.85 -33.75
N LEU A 255 17.47 5.89 -32.42
CA LEU A 255 16.44 5.42 -31.50
C LEU A 255 15.37 6.48 -31.18
N ALA A 256 15.52 7.71 -31.71
CA ALA A 256 14.64 8.85 -31.44
C ALA A 256 14.54 9.19 -29.93
N LEU A 257 15.68 9.18 -29.23
CA LEU A 257 15.76 9.52 -27.80
C LEU A 257 15.98 11.01 -27.55
N ILE A 258 16.56 11.72 -28.51
CA ILE A 258 16.91 13.15 -28.45
C ILE A 258 16.57 13.85 -29.77
N ASP A 259 16.36 15.16 -29.71
CA ASP A 259 16.27 16.03 -30.89
C ASP A 259 17.65 16.57 -31.32
N ASP A 260 17.67 17.38 -32.38
CA ASP A 260 18.87 17.99 -32.96
C ASP A 260 19.51 19.07 -32.07
N GLU A 261 18.82 19.50 -31.02
CA GLU A 261 19.31 20.43 -30.00
C GLU A 261 19.81 19.70 -28.73
N GLY A 262 19.52 18.40 -28.61
CA GLY A 262 19.89 17.56 -27.46
C GLY A 262 18.90 17.51 -26.33
N ASN A 263 17.69 17.99 -26.57
CA ASN A 263 16.61 17.80 -25.63
C ASN A 263 16.08 16.37 -25.73
N PRO A 264 15.72 15.73 -24.61
CA PRO A 264 15.11 14.41 -24.63
C PRO A 264 13.76 14.45 -25.33
N LEU A 265 13.52 13.50 -26.23
CA LEU A 265 12.21 13.18 -26.78
C LEU A 265 11.43 12.28 -25.81
N PRO A 266 10.12 11.98 -26.02
CA PRO A 266 9.33 11.22 -25.04
C PRO A 266 9.96 9.89 -24.59
N ALA A 267 10.55 9.13 -25.52
CA ALA A 267 11.28 7.90 -25.17
C ALA A 267 12.51 8.19 -24.31
N GLY A 268 13.23 9.27 -24.60
CA GLY A 268 14.37 9.73 -23.82
C GLY A 268 13.98 10.19 -22.42
N GLU A 269 12.89 10.93 -22.26
CA GLU A 269 12.38 11.37 -20.95
C GLU A 269 12.10 10.17 -20.03
N HIS A 270 11.39 9.16 -20.56
CA HIS A 270 11.11 7.93 -19.82
C HIS A 270 12.37 7.10 -19.53
N LEU A 271 13.35 7.05 -20.45
CA LEU A 271 14.61 6.35 -20.19
C LEU A 271 15.49 7.04 -19.14
N ILE A 272 15.48 8.37 -19.07
CA ILE A 272 16.18 9.11 -18.00
C ILE A 272 15.56 8.78 -16.65
N GLU A 273 14.24 8.75 -16.56
CA GLU A 273 13.55 8.35 -15.33
C GLU A 273 13.84 6.87 -15.00
N ALA A 274 13.83 5.98 -15.98
CA ALA A 274 14.20 4.57 -15.81
C ALA A 274 15.64 4.42 -15.28
N TYR A 275 16.60 5.16 -15.85
CA TYR A 275 17.99 5.18 -15.40
C TYR A 275 18.11 5.69 -13.97
N ARG A 276 17.37 6.74 -13.60
CA ARG A 276 17.30 7.25 -12.22
C ARG A 276 16.77 6.19 -11.26
N ILE A 277 15.64 5.54 -11.59
CA ILE A 277 15.05 4.48 -10.75
C ILE A 277 16.03 3.32 -10.58
N TRP A 278 16.66 2.89 -11.68
CA TRP A 278 17.63 1.80 -11.70
C TRP A 278 18.84 2.13 -10.81
N LYS A 279 19.43 3.33 -10.94
CA LYS A 279 20.63 3.75 -10.22
C LYS A 279 20.37 4.12 -8.75
N GLU A 280 19.34 4.92 -8.48
CA GLU A 280 19.07 5.47 -7.13
C GLU A 280 18.32 4.51 -6.22
N ARG A 281 17.51 3.59 -6.78
CA ARG A 281 16.69 2.62 -6.03
C ARG A 281 15.85 3.24 -4.91
N LYS A 282 15.32 4.44 -5.17
CA LYS A 282 14.37 5.10 -4.27
C LYS A 282 12.95 4.85 -4.75
N PHE A 283 12.13 4.33 -3.85
CA PHE A 283 10.76 3.93 -4.15
C PHE A 283 9.79 4.65 -3.23
N LYS A 284 8.57 4.90 -3.72
CA LYS A 284 7.53 5.52 -2.89
C LYS A 284 7.07 4.51 -1.84
N PRO A 285 6.80 4.95 -0.60
CA PRO A 285 6.16 4.08 0.39
C PRO A 285 4.77 3.66 -0.12
N VAL A 286 4.23 2.58 0.42
CA VAL A 286 2.87 2.15 0.07
C VAL A 286 1.90 2.98 0.90
N LYS A 287 1.02 3.72 0.22
CA LYS A 287 -0.05 4.49 0.86
C LYS A 287 -1.39 4.04 0.33
N SER A 288 -2.44 4.24 1.12
CA SER A 288 -3.80 3.89 0.74
C SER A 288 -4.81 4.90 1.28
N ILE A 289 -6.05 4.79 0.83
CA ILE A 289 -7.22 5.52 1.33
C ILE A 289 -8.39 4.54 1.43
N ASN A 290 -9.28 4.77 2.39
CA ASN A 290 -10.53 4.04 2.49
C ASN A 290 -11.72 5.02 2.51
N VAL A 291 -12.73 4.72 1.70
CA VAL A 291 -14.00 5.45 1.67
C VAL A 291 -15.11 4.43 1.87
N GLU A 292 -15.80 4.51 3.00
CA GLU A 292 -16.99 3.68 3.22
C GLU A 292 -18.19 4.22 2.43
N ILE A 293 -19.19 3.38 2.28
CA ILE A 293 -20.43 3.73 1.60
C ILE A 293 -21.13 4.93 2.27
N LEU A 294 -21.16 4.97 3.61
CA LEU A 294 -21.71 6.11 4.35
C LEU A 294 -20.90 7.39 4.12
N ASP A 295 -19.57 7.28 4.06
CA ASP A 295 -18.67 8.41 3.81
C ASP A 295 -19.02 9.06 2.45
N ALA A 296 -19.21 8.26 1.40
CA ALA A 296 -19.62 8.74 0.08
C ALA A 296 -21.00 9.42 0.10
N GLU A 297 -21.97 8.83 0.82
CA GLU A 297 -23.31 9.38 0.97
C GLU A 297 -23.33 10.72 1.72
N LEU A 298 -22.48 10.90 2.73
CA LEU A 298 -22.31 12.19 3.40
C LEU A 298 -21.66 13.25 2.51
N LEU A 299 -20.73 12.88 1.62
CA LEU A 299 -20.20 13.83 0.62
C LEU A 299 -21.33 14.36 -0.27
N ARG A 300 -22.25 13.48 -0.70
CA ARG A 300 -23.45 13.89 -1.46
C ARG A 300 -24.37 14.77 -0.60
N GLY A 301 -24.63 14.39 0.64
CA GLY A 301 -25.45 15.17 1.56
C GLY A 301 -24.92 16.59 1.76
N ILE A 302 -23.61 16.76 1.93
CA ILE A 302 -22.99 18.08 2.04
C ILE A 302 -23.22 18.92 0.78
N GLU A 303 -23.03 18.35 -0.43
CA GLU A 303 -23.29 19.05 -1.69
C GLU A 303 -24.77 19.44 -1.83
N GLU A 304 -25.68 18.51 -1.54
CA GLU A 304 -27.12 18.74 -1.67
C GLU A 304 -27.60 19.80 -0.67
N VAL A 305 -27.19 19.76 0.60
CA VAL A 305 -27.55 20.80 1.58
C VAL A 305 -26.98 22.17 1.17
N TRP A 306 -25.77 22.23 0.61
CA TRP A 306 -25.25 23.50 0.07
C TRP A 306 -26.05 24.03 -1.12
N LYS A 307 -26.55 23.15 -2.00
CA LYS A 307 -27.47 23.56 -3.08
C LYS A 307 -28.79 24.10 -2.52
N HIS A 308 -29.35 23.45 -1.49
CA HIS A 308 -30.57 23.95 -0.83
C HIS A 308 -30.32 25.28 -0.11
N HIS A 309 -29.12 25.55 0.41
CA HIS A 309 -28.75 26.84 1.00
C HIS A 309 -28.87 28.01 0.01
N GLU A 310 -28.70 27.77 -1.30
CA GLU A 310 -28.91 28.79 -2.32
C GLU A 310 -30.38 29.24 -2.42
N GLU A 311 -31.31 28.34 -2.06
CA GLU A 311 -32.75 28.60 -2.03
C GLU A 311 -33.24 29.05 -0.64
N ASP A 312 -32.70 28.45 0.43
CA ASP A 312 -32.98 28.76 1.83
C ASP A 312 -31.67 28.98 2.62
N PRO A 313 -31.23 30.24 2.80
CA PRO A 313 -30.00 30.58 3.51
C PRO A 313 -29.93 30.10 4.97
N SER A 314 -31.03 29.62 5.56
CA SER A 314 -31.02 29.07 6.93
C SER A 314 -30.50 27.63 7.01
N THR A 315 -30.48 26.92 5.87
CA THR A 315 -30.00 25.54 5.78
C THR A 315 -28.48 25.51 5.65
N LEU A 316 -27.78 24.81 6.54
CA LEU A 316 -26.32 24.68 6.51
C LEU A 316 -25.97 23.22 6.79
N PRO A 317 -24.92 22.65 6.17
CA PRO A 317 -24.50 21.26 6.42
C PRO A 317 -23.81 21.13 7.79
N THR A 318 -24.63 21.24 8.83
CA THR A 318 -24.32 20.86 10.21
C THR A 318 -24.52 19.36 10.37
N VAL A 319 -24.08 18.79 11.50
CA VAL A 319 -24.32 17.37 11.78
C VAL A 319 -25.81 17.07 11.85
N ASP A 320 -26.60 17.91 12.52
CA ASP A 320 -28.05 17.74 12.62
C ASP A 320 -28.74 17.75 11.24
N GLU A 321 -28.34 18.66 10.35
CA GLU A 321 -28.94 18.73 9.02
C GLU A 321 -28.58 17.50 8.17
N LEU A 322 -27.36 16.98 8.31
CA LEU A 322 -26.94 15.76 7.64
C LEU A 322 -27.62 14.51 8.24
N VAL A 323 -27.91 14.50 9.54
CA VAL A 323 -28.74 13.46 10.18
C VAL A 323 -30.16 13.48 9.61
N HIS A 324 -30.79 14.67 9.53
CA HIS A 324 -32.09 14.83 8.90
C HIS A 324 -32.08 14.35 7.44
N TYR A 325 -31.09 14.78 6.67
CA TYR A 325 -30.90 14.36 5.29
C TYR A 325 -30.91 12.83 5.13
N LEU A 326 -30.19 12.11 5.99
CA LEU A 326 -30.16 10.65 5.95
C LEU A 326 -31.49 10.02 6.36
N PHE A 327 -32.21 10.59 7.34
CA PHE A 327 -33.47 10.03 7.80
C PHE A 327 -34.62 10.13 6.79
N TYR A 328 -34.70 11.22 6.04
CA TYR A 328 -35.84 11.48 5.15
C TYR A 328 -35.75 10.79 3.79
N LYS A 329 -34.60 10.19 3.44
CA LYS A 329 -34.46 9.44 2.19
C LYS A 329 -35.02 8.02 2.30
N PRO A 330 -35.75 7.53 1.29
CA PRO A 330 -36.28 6.16 1.28
C PRO A 330 -35.17 5.09 1.43
N LEU A 331 -35.35 4.09 2.30
CA LEU A 331 -34.40 2.98 2.51
C LEU A 331 -34.05 2.23 1.22
N LYS A 332 -35.01 2.14 0.28
CA LYS A 332 -34.80 1.54 -1.04
C LYS A 332 -33.72 2.25 -1.85
N GLU A 333 -33.53 3.57 -1.65
CA GLU A 333 -32.48 4.37 -2.28
C GLU A 333 -31.14 4.16 -1.57
N TYR A 334 -31.16 3.64 -0.34
CA TYR A 334 -30.01 3.26 0.47
C TYR A 334 -29.77 1.75 0.53
N LYS A 335 -30.16 0.99 -0.51
CA LYS A 335 -29.88 -0.46 -0.56
C LYS A 335 -28.40 -0.79 -0.31
N HIS A 336 -27.51 0.13 -0.70
CA HIS A 336 -26.07 0.06 -0.50
C HIS A 336 -25.60 0.40 0.94
N LEU A 337 -26.37 1.16 1.73
CA LEU A 337 -26.08 1.42 3.16
C LEU A 337 -26.68 0.36 4.10
N LEU A 338 -27.48 -0.58 3.60
CA LEU A 338 -28.07 -1.64 4.43
C LEU A 338 -27.01 -2.42 5.20
N GLU A 339 -25.89 -2.71 4.54
CA GLU A 339 -24.75 -3.40 5.15
C GLU A 339 -24.13 -2.54 6.26
N HIS A 340 -23.87 -1.26 6.00
CA HIS A 340 -23.31 -0.33 6.99
C HIS A 340 -24.21 -0.16 8.22
N TYR A 341 -25.52 0.03 8.03
CA TYR A 341 -26.45 0.19 9.16
C TYR A 341 -26.68 -1.12 9.90
N GLY A 342 -26.72 -2.26 9.19
CA GLY A 342 -26.77 -3.58 9.80
C GLY A 342 -25.60 -3.79 10.74
N ARG A 343 -24.38 -3.48 10.28
CA ARG A 343 -23.14 -3.50 11.06
C ARG A 343 -23.25 -2.69 12.36
N ARG A 344 -23.69 -1.43 12.28
CA ARG A 344 -23.84 -0.57 13.47
C ARG A 344 -24.85 -1.13 14.46
N LEU A 345 -25.97 -1.68 13.97
CA LEU A 345 -26.95 -2.35 14.81
C LEU A 345 -26.39 -3.63 15.45
N TYR A 346 -25.54 -4.39 14.75
CA TYR A 346 -24.87 -5.58 15.29
C TYR A 346 -23.90 -5.22 16.43
N GLN A 347 -23.12 -4.16 16.26
CA GLN A 347 -22.20 -3.67 17.30
C GLN A 347 -22.93 -3.26 18.58
N ASP A 348 -24.10 -2.61 18.44
CA ASP A 348 -24.84 -2.06 19.58
C ASP A 348 -25.76 -3.09 20.27
N LEU A 349 -26.37 -3.99 19.50
CA LEU A 349 -27.43 -4.90 19.98
C LEU A 349 -26.98 -6.37 20.05
N GLY A 350 -25.80 -6.69 19.51
CA GLY A 350 -25.26 -8.03 19.39
C GLY A 350 -25.69 -8.77 18.11
N TYR A 351 -24.78 -9.56 17.55
CA TYR A 351 -24.99 -10.30 16.29
C TYR A 351 -26.07 -11.38 16.35
N GLN A 352 -26.48 -11.81 17.54
CA GLN A 352 -27.59 -12.75 17.71
C GLN A 352 -28.91 -12.20 17.13
N LYS A 353 -29.02 -10.88 16.94
CA LYS A 353 -30.16 -10.22 16.30
C LYS A 353 -30.01 -10.05 14.78
N LYS A 354 -29.02 -10.68 14.14
CA LYS A 354 -28.73 -10.51 12.69
C LYS A 354 -29.95 -10.73 11.80
N GLU A 355 -30.67 -11.82 12.03
CA GLU A 355 -31.87 -12.18 11.26
C GLU A 355 -33.07 -11.28 11.60
N GLU A 356 -33.20 -10.83 12.85
CA GLU A 356 -34.22 -9.83 13.26
C GLU A 356 -33.99 -8.49 12.56
N ILE A 357 -32.74 -8.03 12.51
CA ILE A 357 -32.31 -6.80 11.86
C ILE A 357 -32.56 -6.88 10.35
N LYS A 358 -32.11 -7.96 9.68
CA LYS A 358 -32.39 -8.17 8.25
C LYS A 358 -33.89 -8.17 7.93
N LYS A 359 -34.69 -8.84 8.78
CA LYS A 359 -36.14 -8.86 8.63
C LYS A 359 -36.72 -7.44 8.75
N LYS A 360 -36.30 -6.66 9.76
CA LYS A 360 -36.75 -5.28 9.94
C LYS A 360 -36.36 -4.36 8.79
N PHE A 361 -35.16 -4.52 8.23
CA PHE A 361 -34.75 -3.82 7.01
C PHE A 361 -35.68 -4.08 5.82
N SER A 362 -36.26 -5.29 5.71
CA SER A 362 -37.22 -5.61 4.65
C SER A 362 -38.64 -5.09 4.92
N GLU A 363 -38.97 -4.78 6.18
CA GLU A 363 -40.30 -4.34 6.60
C GLU A 363 -40.48 -2.81 6.56
N VAL A 364 -39.43 -2.05 6.88
CA VAL A 364 -39.49 -0.58 7.03
C VAL A 364 -39.11 0.17 5.76
N LYS A 365 -39.60 1.42 5.63
CA LYS A 365 -39.44 2.24 4.42
C LYS A 365 -38.40 3.35 4.55
N THR A 366 -38.10 3.82 5.76
CA THR A 366 -37.12 4.90 6.01
C THR A 366 -36.08 4.49 7.05
N VAL A 367 -34.91 5.14 7.00
CA VAL A 367 -33.82 4.89 7.97
C VAL A 367 -34.29 5.26 9.39
N GLU A 368 -35.16 6.26 9.50
CA GLU A 368 -35.78 6.66 10.76
C GLU A 368 -36.64 5.54 11.37
N GLU A 369 -37.52 4.92 10.56
CA GLU A 369 -38.36 3.80 11.00
C GLU A 369 -37.52 2.60 11.46
N LEU A 370 -36.42 2.32 10.76
CA LEU A 370 -35.47 1.28 11.14
C LEU A 370 -34.87 1.56 12.52
N PHE A 371 -34.27 2.74 12.72
CA PHE A 371 -33.60 3.07 13.98
C PHE A 371 -34.60 3.16 15.15
N LYS A 372 -35.80 3.70 14.92
CA LYS A 372 -36.88 3.69 15.91
C LYS A 372 -37.21 2.27 16.36
N SER A 373 -37.28 1.30 15.43
CA SER A 373 -37.61 -0.09 15.76
C SER A 373 -36.62 -0.77 16.73
N PHE A 374 -35.41 -0.22 16.88
CA PHE A 374 -34.38 -0.76 17.77
C PHE A 374 -34.04 0.10 18.98
N TYR A 375 -34.24 1.42 18.92
CA TYR A 375 -33.81 2.37 19.97
C TYR A 375 -34.95 3.29 20.48
N GLU A 376 -36.17 2.78 20.46
CA GLU A 376 -37.42 3.51 20.75
C GLU A 376 -37.49 4.14 22.17
N LYS A 377 -36.80 3.58 23.18
CA LYS A 377 -36.83 4.14 24.54
C LYS A 377 -35.94 5.37 24.68
N GLY A 378 -36.56 6.56 24.71
CA GLY A 378 -35.93 7.81 25.16
C GLY A 378 -35.25 8.65 24.08
N ASN A 379 -35.67 8.57 22.81
CA ASN A 379 -35.04 9.25 21.66
C ASN A 379 -33.58 8.85 21.38
N GLN A 380 -33.12 7.71 21.92
CA GLN A 380 -31.77 7.21 21.69
C GLN A 380 -31.46 6.98 20.21
N TRP A 381 -32.47 6.71 19.37
CA TRP A 381 -32.31 6.53 17.93
C TRP A 381 -31.69 7.76 17.21
N TYR A 382 -32.05 8.99 17.62
CA TYR A 382 -31.51 10.20 17.00
C TYR A 382 -30.05 10.41 17.44
N GLU A 383 -29.77 10.29 18.74
CA GLU A 383 -28.42 10.39 19.30
C GLU A 383 -27.47 9.38 18.62
N LYS A 384 -27.95 8.16 18.38
CA LYS A 384 -27.20 7.12 17.68
C LYS A 384 -26.87 7.48 16.23
N MET A 385 -27.83 8.02 15.49
CA MET A 385 -27.56 8.49 14.12
C MET A 385 -26.60 9.67 14.13
N TYR A 386 -26.77 10.61 15.07
CA TYR A 386 -25.86 11.73 15.24
C TYR A 386 -24.42 11.25 15.47
N ASP A 387 -24.20 10.28 16.35
CA ASP A 387 -22.88 9.71 16.62
C ASP A 387 -22.28 9.05 15.37
N ILE A 388 -23.09 8.27 14.61
CA ILE A 388 -22.66 7.62 13.36
C ILE A 388 -22.24 8.66 12.31
N VAL A 389 -23.05 9.70 12.11
CA VAL A 389 -22.75 10.79 11.17
C VAL A 389 -21.52 11.55 11.62
N GLN A 390 -21.41 11.90 12.90
CA GLN A 390 -20.27 12.62 13.44
C GLN A 390 -18.96 11.82 13.31
N GLU A 391 -18.98 10.50 13.53
CA GLU A 391 -17.82 9.62 13.36
C GLU A 391 -17.38 9.52 11.88
N SER A 392 -18.34 9.43 10.95
CA SER A 392 -18.05 9.42 9.51
C SER A 392 -17.53 10.78 9.03
N LEU A 393 -18.06 11.91 9.54
CA LEU A 393 -17.53 13.24 9.26
C LEU A 393 -16.09 13.41 9.79
N TYR A 394 -15.78 12.89 10.98
CA TYR A 394 -14.39 12.82 11.46
C TYR A 394 -13.52 11.97 10.53
N THR A 395 -14.02 10.85 10.03
CA THR A 395 -13.27 10.02 9.08
C THR A 395 -12.99 10.75 7.77
N LEU A 396 -13.99 11.43 7.21
CA LEU A 396 -13.84 12.24 5.99
C LEU A 396 -12.83 13.39 6.18
N GLU A 397 -12.87 14.09 7.33
CA GLU A 397 -11.90 15.15 7.64
C GLU A 397 -10.50 14.58 7.91
N SER A 398 -10.40 13.36 8.45
CA SER A 398 -9.12 12.66 8.66
C SER A 398 -8.37 12.39 7.35
N PHE A 399 -9.10 12.20 6.26
CA PHE A 399 -8.57 12.03 4.90
C PHE A 399 -8.60 13.32 4.08
N ASN A 400 -8.89 14.47 4.71
CA ASN A 400 -8.98 15.78 4.05
C ASN A 400 -9.97 15.78 2.86
N LEU A 401 -11.04 14.98 2.93
CA LEU A 401 -12.13 14.97 1.94
C LEU A 401 -13.16 16.06 2.24
N ILE A 402 -13.29 16.41 3.52
CA ILE A 402 -14.08 17.55 3.98
C ILE A 402 -13.26 18.43 4.92
N ARG A 403 -13.75 19.63 5.17
CA ARG A 403 -13.26 20.54 6.22
C ARG A 403 -14.42 21.07 7.04
N ALA A 404 -14.25 21.12 8.35
CA ALA A 404 -15.18 21.79 9.25
C ALA A 404 -14.69 23.20 9.60
N GLU A 405 -15.56 24.20 9.45
CA GLU A 405 -15.30 25.61 9.78
C GLU A 405 -16.46 26.23 10.55
N GLU A 406 -16.18 27.27 11.34
CA GLU A 406 -17.23 28.09 11.94
C GLU A 406 -17.88 28.98 10.88
N ARG A 407 -19.21 28.93 10.79
CA ARG A 407 -20.02 29.92 10.09
C ARG A 407 -21.26 30.24 10.90
N GLU A 408 -21.49 31.52 11.15
CA GLU A 408 -22.66 32.02 11.90
C GLU A 408 -22.82 31.36 13.29
N GLY A 409 -21.69 31.11 13.96
CA GLY A 409 -21.66 30.45 15.28
C GLY A 409 -21.96 28.96 15.26
N LYS A 410 -22.03 28.32 14.09
CA LYS A 410 -22.23 26.88 13.92
C LYS A 410 -21.05 26.22 13.23
N LYS A 411 -20.80 24.95 13.54
CA LYS A 411 -19.86 24.10 12.79
C LYS A 411 -20.50 23.62 11.49
N VAL A 412 -19.90 23.99 10.37
CA VAL A 412 -20.41 23.68 9.02
C VAL A 412 -19.34 22.95 8.21
N HIS A 413 -19.76 22.00 7.36
CA HIS A 413 -18.87 21.13 6.60
C HIS A 413 -18.83 21.52 5.12
N TYR A 414 -17.62 21.53 4.54
CA TYR A 414 -17.40 21.82 3.13
C TYR A 414 -16.63 20.68 2.47
N LEU A 415 -16.95 20.37 1.21
CA LEU A 415 -16.13 19.48 0.40
C LEU A 415 -14.80 20.16 0.07
N THR A 416 -13.70 19.42 0.24
CA THR A 416 -12.40 19.82 -0.32
C THR A 416 -12.32 19.45 -1.80
N GLU A 417 -11.24 19.81 -2.48
CA GLU A 417 -10.99 19.35 -3.86
C GLU A 417 -10.94 17.82 -3.97
N TYR A 418 -10.38 17.14 -2.96
CA TYR A 418 -10.37 15.68 -2.91
C TYR A 418 -11.78 15.10 -2.69
N GLY A 419 -12.58 15.69 -1.78
CA GLY A 419 -13.96 15.27 -1.56
C GLY A 419 -14.83 15.40 -2.81
N LYS A 420 -14.64 16.48 -3.59
CA LYS A 420 -15.32 16.66 -4.88
C LYS A 420 -14.92 15.59 -5.90
N LYS A 421 -13.62 15.29 -6.04
CA LYS A 421 -13.12 14.22 -6.92
C LYS A 421 -13.74 12.86 -6.58
N VAL A 422 -13.78 12.51 -5.29
CA VAL A 422 -14.40 11.28 -4.80
C VAL A 422 -15.90 11.26 -5.12
N LEU A 423 -16.62 12.34 -4.85
CA LEU A 423 -18.07 12.42 -5.12
C LEU A 423 -18.37 12.29 -6.62
N GLU A 424 -17.56 12.89 -7.48
CA GLU A 424 -17.74 12.80 -8.94
C GLU A 424 -17.52 11.36 -9.47
N ASP A 425 -16.52 10.65 -8.95
CA ASP A 425 -16.33 9.23 -9.26
C ASP A 425 -17.55 8.40 -8.82
N MET A 426 -18.07 8.64 -7.61
CA MET A 426 -19.25 7.94 -7.08
C MET A 426 -20.51 8.22 -7.91
N LYS A 427 -20.69 9.45 -8.41
CA LYS A 427 -21.79 9.79 -9.33
C LYS A 427 -21.66 9.08 -10.68
N THR A 428 -20.44 8.93 -11.18
CA THR A 428 -20.16 8.33 -12.49
C THR A 428 -20.27 6.81 -12.47
N ARG A 429 -19.72 6.17 -11.43
CA ARG A 429 -19.56 4.70 -11.35
C ARG A 429 -20.52 4.03 -10.36
N GLY A 430 -21.27 4.82 -9.62
CA GLY A 430 -22.15 4.35 -8.55
C GLY A 430 -21.47 4.41 -7.17
N PHE A 431 -22.31 4.63 -6.16
CA PHE A 431 -21.90 4.66 -4.76
C PHE A 431 -21.47 3.26 -4.31
N ARG A 432 -20.21 3.14 -3.91
CA ARG A 432 -19.55 1.87 -3.55
C ARG A 432 -18.48 2.12 -2.50
N GLU A 433 -18.01 1.03 -1.89
CA GLU A 433 -16.85 1.09 -1.00
C GLU A 433 -15.55 1.17 -1.78
N ILE A 434 -14.61 1.95 -1.28
CA ILE A 434 -13.21 1.97 -1.72
C ILE A 434 -12.36 1.37 -0.60
N PRO A 435 -12.01 0.07 -0.65
CA PRO A 435 -11.25 -0.59 0.39
C PRO A 435 -9.77 -0.17 0.35
N ALA A 436 -9.14 -0.08 1.52
CA ALA A 436 -7.73 0.31 1.63
C ALA A 436 -6.82 -0.67 0.87
N VAL A 437 -7.06 -1.97 1.05
CA VAL A 437 -6.29 -3.01 0.35
C VAL A 437 -6.51 -2.99 -1.18
N GLY A 438 -7.66 -2.49 -1.66
CA GLY A 438 -7.92 -2.34 -3.09
C GLY A 438 -7.10 -1.22 -3.74
N VAL A 439 -6.96 -0.08 -3.05
CA VAL A 439 -6.05 1.00 -3.48
C VAL A 439 -4.59 0.56 -3.32
N LYS A 440 -4.29 -0.17 -2.23
CA LYS A 440 -2.97 -0.76 -1.97
C LYS A 440 -2.53 -1.70 -3.09
N ALA A 441 -3.47 -2.41 -3.71
CA ALA A 441 -3.17 -3.30 -4.83
C ALA A 441 -2.52 -2.57 -6.02
N ILE A 442 -2.77 -1.27 -6.15
CA ILE A 442 -2.17 -0.40 -7.16
C ILE A 442 -0.91 0.25 -6.61
N THR A 443 -0.93 0.81 -5.40
CA THR A 443 0.22 1.55 -4.86
C THR A 443 1.40 0.66 -4.47
N ILE A 444 1.17 -0.63 -4.22
CA ILE A 444 2.24 -1.62 -3.96
C ILE A 444 3.21 -1.75 -5.15
N THR A 445 2.74 -1.50 -6.37
CA THR A 445 3.57 -1.55 -7.59
C THR A 445 4.55 -0.38 -7.67
N ASN A 446 4.52 0.55 -6.71
CA ASN A 446 5.51 1.61 -6.56
C ASN A 446 6.75 1.17 -5.76
N LYS A 447 6.73 0.02 -5.08
CA LYS A 447 7.92 -0.60 -4.47
C LYS A 447 8.86 -1.15 -5.55
N GLU A 448 10.13 -1.39 -5.20
CA GLU A 448 11.16 -1.89 -6.12
C GLU A 448 10.70 -3.10 -6.94
N PHE A 449 10.15 -4.09 -6.25
CA PHE A 449 9.88 -5.39 -6.82
C PHE A 449 8.74 -6.06 -6.06
N ALA A 450 7.52 -5.57 -6.29
CA ALA A 450 6.33 -6.08 -5.61
C ALA A 450 5.12 -6.15 -6.53
N ALA A 451 4.29 -7.16 -6.28
CA ALA A 451 2.94 -7.30 -6.81
C ALA A 451 1.94 -7.40 -5.64
N PRO A 452 0.66 -7.04 -5.85
CA PRO A 452 -0.35 -7.30 -4.85
C PRO A 452 -0.53 -8.80 -4.62
N ASN A 453 -1.00 -9.21 -3.44
CA ASN A 453 -1.53 -10.57 -3.30
C ASN A 453 -2.87 -10.68 -4.05
N VAL A 454 -3.31 -11.92 -4.28
CA VAL A 454 -4.51 -12.21 -5.08
C VAL A 454 -5.77 -11.60 -4.44
N GLU A 455 -5.89 -11.60 -3.11
CA GLU A 455 -7.05 -11.05 -2.43
C GLU A 455 -7.18 -9.53 -2.64
N TRP A 456 -6.07 -8.79 -2.52
CA TRP A 456 -6.05 -7.34 -2.73
C TRP A 456 -6.41 -6.99 -4.17
N TYR A 457 -5.90 -7.75 -5.14
CA TYR A 457 -6.27 -7.62 -6.55
C TYR A 457 -7.79 -7.79 -6.74
N VAL A 458 -8.36 -8.88 -6.20
CA VAL A 458 -9.80 -9.15 -6.29
C VAL A 458 -10.63 -8.04 -5.64
N ARG A 459 -10.21 -7.51 -4.49
CA ARG A 459 -10.88 -6.36 -3.85
C ARG A 459 -10.79 -5.10 -4.72
N GLY A 460 -9.66 -4.85 -5.37
CA GLY A 460 -9.48 -3.74 -6.32
C GLY A 460 -10.34 -3.86 -7.58
N VAL A 461 -10.50 -5.07 -8.13
CA VAL A 461 -11.40 -5.35 -9.26
C VAL A 461 -12.87 -5.15 -8.86
N LYS A 462 -13.29 -5.70 -7.70
CA LYS A 462 -14.65 -5.51 -7.17
C LYS A 462 -14.99 -4.05 -6.95
N ALA A 463 -14.04 -3.26 -6.47
CA ALA A 463 -14.17 -1.81 -6.27
C ALA A 463 -14.01 -1.00 -7.58
N GLN A 464 -13.87 -1.66 -8.74
CA GLN A 464 -13.65 -1.02 -10.06
C GLN A 464 -12.43 -0.09 -10.10
N LEU A 465 -11.44 -0.33 -9.25
CA LEU A 465 -10.16 0.39 -9.25
C LEU A 465 -9.22 -0.21 -10.29
N ILE A 466 -9.33 -1.52 -10.52
CA ILE A 466 -8.54 -2.28 -11.48
C ILE A 466 -9.49 -2.87 -12.54
N GLY A 467 -9.11 -2.77 -13.81
CA GLY A 467 -9.91 -3.28 -14.93
C GLY A 467 -9.12 -3.25 -16.24
N GLY A 468 -9.44 -4.16 -17.16
CA GLY A 468 -8.78 -4.21 -18.48
C GLY A 468 -7.28 -4.55 -18.43
N GLY A 469 -6.78 -5.10 -17.33
CA GLY A 469 -5.36 -5.44 -17.17
C GLY A 469 -4.50 -4.34 -16.55
N GLU A 470 -5.08 -3.27 -16.02
CA GLU A 470 -4.35 -2.18 -15.36
C GLU A 470 -5.22 -1.39 -14.37
N ALA A 471 -4.63 -0.39 -13.71
CA ALA A 471 -5.38 0.57 -12.91
C ALA A 471 -6.30 1.42 -13.80
N THR A 472 -7.59 1.46 -13.47
CA THR A 472 -8.56 2.35 -14.12
C THR A 472 -8.27 3.82 -13.80
N GLU A 473 -8.92 4.75 -14.50
CA GLU A 473 -8.84 6.19 -14.15
C GLU A 473 -9.24 6.48 -12.70
N ALA A 474 -10.24 5.76 -12.17
CA ALA A 474 -10.58 5.85 -10.75
C ALA A 474 -9.45 5.31 -9.87
N GLY A 475 -8.91 4.14 -10.22
CA GLY A 475 -7.77 3.53 -9.52
C GLY A 475 -6.55 4.45 -9.44
N LYS A 476 -6.17 5.07 -10.56
CA LYS A 476 -5.09 6.07 -10.64
C LYS A 476 -5.39 7.27 -9.75
N MET A 477 -6.59 7.83 -9.84
CA MET A 477 -7.03 8.96 -9.00
C MET A 477 -6.93 8.65 -7.49
N TYR A 478 -7.43 7.49 -7.04
CA TYR A 478 -7.35 7.10 -5.62
C TYR A 478 -5.91 6.82 -5.16
N ALA A 479 -5.10 6.20 -6.02
CA ALA A 479 -3.68 5.94 -5.75
C ALA A 479 -2.88 7.24 -5.61
N GLU A 480 -3.08 8.21 -6.51
CA GLU A 480 -2.47 9.54 -6.44
C GLU A 480 -2.91 10.29 -5.18
N MET A 481 -4.22 10.35 -4.94
CA MET A 481 -4.79 11.00 -3.77
C MET A 481 -4.22 10.42 -2.46
N ALA A 482 -3.96 9.11 -2.39
CA ALA A 482 -3.33 8.51 -1.21
C ALA A 482 -1.95 9.11 -0.88
N TYR A 483 -1.21 9.65 -1.85
CA TYR A 483 0.04 10.35 -1.61
C TYR A 483 -0.12 11.84 -1.29
N GLU A 484 -1.12 12.49 -1.86
CA GLU A 484 -1.31 13.94 -1.78
C GLU A 484 -2.13 14.41 -0.56
N ILE A 485 -3.00 13.54 -0.02
CA ILE A 485 -3.82 13.92 1.14
C ILE A 485 -2.97 14.11 2.39
N LYS A 486 -3.17 15.26 3.05
CA LYS A 486 -2.70 15.46 4.43
C LYS A 486 -3.62 14.69 5.38
N ARG A 487 -3.10 13.63 6.01
CA ARG A 487 -3.84 12.82 6.97
C ARG A 487 -3.83 13.47 8.34
N LEU A 488 -4.98 13.52 8.99
CA LEU A 488 -5.13 13.88 10.39
C LEU A 488 -5.48 12.64 11.22
N PRO A 489 -4.82 12.41 12.38
CA PRO A 489 -5.15 11.28 13.21
C PRO A 489 -6.62 11.21 13.65
N HIS A 490 -7.20 10.02 13.54
CA HIS A 490 -8.54 9.69 14.00
C HIS A 490 -8.57 8.22 14.42
N ILE A 491 -9.13 7.94 15.59
CA ILE A 491 -9.36 6.57 16.08
C ILE A 491 -10.75 6.51 16.69
N THR A 492 -11.52 5.50 16.30
CA THR A 492 -12.80 5.14 16.90
C THR A 492 -12.60 4.15 18.05
N ARG A 493 -13.66 3.93 18.84
CA ARG A 493 -13.66 2.98 19.96
C ARG A 493 -13.20 1.58 19.54
N PHE A 494 -13.75 1.05 18.46
CA PHE A 494 -13.46 -0.32 18.02
C PHE A 494 -12.06 -0.44 17.42
N GLU A 495 -11.62 0.57 16.66
CA GLU A 495 -10.25 0.62 16.15
C GLU A 495 -9.22 0.69 17.27
N LEU A 496 -9.52 1.38 18.38
CA LEU A 496 -8.65 1.39 19.57
C LEU A 496 -8.52 -0.02 20.17
N GLN A 497 -9.62 -0.76 20.30
CA GLN A 497 -9.63 -2.13 20.82
C GLN A 497 -8.76 -3.06 19.96
N VAL A 498 -8.91 -2.96 18.63
CA VAL A 498 -8.06 -3.69 17.68
C VAL A 498 -6.59 -3.28 17.86
N LEU A 499 -6.28 -1.98 17.84
CA LEU A 499 -4.92 -1.46 17.97
C LEU A 499 -4.23 -1.88 19.28
N HIS A 500 -4.95 -1.93 20.39
CA HIS A 500 -4.43 -2.39 21.68
C HIS A 500 -3.98 -3.87 21.63
N LYS A 501 -4.73 -4.72 20.93
CA LYS A 501 -4.43 -6.15 20.76
C LYS A 501 -3.28 -6.43 19.79
N LEU A 502 -3.01 -5.55 18.82
CA LEU A 502 -1.96 -5.74 17.82
C LEU A 502 -0.54 -5.57 18.40
N PRO A 503 0.34 -6.58 18.43
CA PRO A 503 1.74 -6.35 18.76
C PRO A 503 2.44 -5.53 17.65
N GLU A 504 3.69 -5.13 17.87
CA GLU A 504 4.44 -4.41 16.83
C GLU A 504 4.70 -5.25 15.57
N LYS A 505 4.93 -6.56 15.76
CA LYS A 505 5.25 -7.57 14.75
C LYS A 505 4.85 -8.97 15.23
N GLY A 506 4.91 -9.93 14.32
CA GLY A 506 4.67 -11.35 14.56
C GLY A 506 3.19 -11.70 14.69
N PHE A 507 2.33 -10.96 13.98
CA PHE A 507 0.88 -11.11 14.01
C PHE A 507 0.31 -11.10 12.60
N PHE A 508 -0.78 -11.82 12.38
CA PHE A 508 -1.46 -11.95 11.11
C PHE A 508 -2.93 -11.53 11.23
N VAL A 509 -3.57 -11.26 10.09
CA VAL A 509 -5.02 -10.93 10.04
C VAL A 509 -5.85 -12.00 10.76
N LYS A 510 -5.55 -13.29 10.54
CA LYS A 510 -6.22 -14.39 11.23
C LYS A 510 -6.09 -14.34 12.74
N ASP A 511 -4.90 -14.01 13.26
CA ASP A 511 -4.68 -13.91 14.70
C ASP A 511 -5.57 -12.82 15.33
N VAL A 512 -5.87 -11.74 14.58
CA VAL A 512 -6.83 -10.71 15.04
C VAL A 512 -8.22 -11.32 15.19
N TYR A 513 -8.69 -12.10 14.19
CA TYR A 513 -10.00 -12.75 14.27
C TYR A 513 -10.12 -13.64 15.51
N GLU A 514 -9.06 -14.37 15.85
CA GLU A 514 -9.02 -15.25 17.04
C GLU A 514 -9.06 -14.49 18.38
N GLN A 515 -8.80 -13.17 18.39
CA GLN A 515 -8.89 -12.33 19.59
C GLN A 515 -10.30 -11.78 19.86
N PHE A 516 -11.25 -12.06 18.98
CA PHE A 516 -12.63 -11.58 19.04
C PHE A 516 -13.62 -12.72 18.77
N ASP A 517 -14.91 -12.43 18.94
CA ASP A 517 -15.96 -13.40 18.61
C ASP A 517 -16.07 -13.56 17.08
N GLU A 518 -16.25 -14.79 16.60
CA GLU A 518 -16.30 -15.14 15.17
C GLU A 518 -17.32 -14.32 14.38
N THR A 519 -18.37 -13.81 15.03
CA THR A 519 -19.36 -12.96 14.35
C THR A 519 -18.80 -11.59 13.94
N TRP A 520 -17.65 -11.17 14.47
CA TRP A 520 -17.06 -9.83 14.30
C TRP A 520 -16.09 -9.71 13.13
N GLN A 521 -15.96 -10.74 12.29
CA GLN A 521 -14.98 -10.76 11.21
C GLN A 521 -15.10 -9.54 10.26
N GLU A 522 -16.32 -9.15 9.90
CA GLU A 522 -16.57 -8.00 9.01
C GLU A 522 -16.12 -6.68 9.66
N GLU A 523 -16.41 -6.48 10.94
CA GLU A 523 -16.05 -5.30 11.70
C GLU A 523 -14.53 -5.19 11.91
N ILE A 524 -13.87 -6.32 12.11
CA ILE A 524 -12.41 -6.40 12.17
C ILE A 524 -11.82 -5.99 10.82
N ASP A 525 -12.36 -6.47 9.71
CA ASP A 525 -11.94 -6.08 8.37
C ASP A 525 -12.06 -4.56 8.16
N TYR A 526 -13.16 -3.94 8.57
CA TYR A 526 -13.33 -2.49 8.50
C TYR A 526 -12.30 -1.74 9.36
N ALA A 527 -12.10 -2.17 10.60
CA ALA A 527 -11.12 -1.56 11.49
C ALA A 527 -9.70 -1.66 10.91
N LEU A 528 -9.32 -2.84 10.41
CA LEU A 528 -8.03 -3.04 9.76
C LEU A 528 -7.88 -2.15 8.51
N ASN A 529 -8.91 -2.06 7.65
CA ASN A 529 -8.88 -1.17 6.49
C ASN A 529 -8.73 0.31 6.88
N LYS A 530 -9.40 0.78 7.93
CA LYS A 530 -9.27 2.16 8.42
C LYS A 530 -7.89 2.41 9.04
N LEU A 531 -7.40 1.50 9.89
CA LEU A 531 -6.06 1.59 10.49
C LEU A 531 -4.96 1.61 9.42
N GLU A 532 -5.10 0.78 8.38
CA GLU A 532 -4.23 0.72 7.21
C GLU A 532 -4.27 2.03 6.41
N ALA A 533 -5.46 2.49 6.02
CA ALA A 533 -5.62 3.73 5.24
C ALA A 533 -5.10 4.97 5.98
N ARG A 534 -5.26 5.01 7.31
CA ARG A 534 -4.71 6.07 8.17
C ARG A 534 -3.20 5.95 8.38
N GLY A 535 -2.58 4.84 7.99
CA GLY A 535 -1.14 4.62 8.04
C GLY A 535 -0.63 4.20 9.43
N TYR A 536 -1.47 3.58 10.27
CA TYR A 536 -1.06 3.08 11.58
C TYR A 536 -0.53 1.64 11.53
N ILE A 537 -1.06 0.85 10.61
CA ILE A 537 -0.59 -0.50 10.34
C ILE A 537 -0.17 -0.61 8.88
N ASP A 538 0.64 -1.63 8.60
CA ASP A 538 0.95 -2.12 7.26
C ASP A 538 0.58 -3.60 7.22
N ILE A 539 -0.50 -3.93 6.49
CA ILE A 539 -0.90 -5.31 6.20
C ILE A 539 -0.05 -5.80 5.02
N LEU A 540 0.89 -6.71 5.23
CA LEU A 540 1.78 -7.22 4.19
C LEU A 540 1.09 -8.24 3.26
N GLN A 541 1.76 -8.57 2.16
CA GLN A 541 1.21 -9.47 1.15
C GLN A 541 1.01 -10.91 1.66
N ASN A 542 1.74 -11.32 2.70
CA ASN A 542 1.55 -12.58 3.43
C ASN A 542 0.52 -12.48 4.58
N GLU A 543 -0.26 -11.39 4.62
CA GLU A 543 -1.27 -11.08 5.65
C GLU A 543 -0.71 -10.79 7.04
N ALA A 544 0.61 -10.59 7.17
CA ALA A 544 1.19 -10.07 8.41
C ALA A 544 0.74 -8.63 8.67
N ILE A 545 0.56 -8.27 9.94
CA ILE A 545 0.23 -6.92 10.37
C ILE A 545 1.40 -6.34 11.15
N ILE A 546 1.93 -5.21 10.68
CA ILE A 546 3.04 -4.51 11.32
C ILE A 546 2.59 -3.12 11.75
N LEU A 547 2.97 -2.67 12.95
CA LEU A 547 2.79 -1.26 13.32
C LEU A 547 3.80 -0.38 12.61
N THR A 548 3.31 0.63 11.89
CA THR A 548 4.16 1.68 11.33
C THR A 548 4.77 2.52 12.45
N GLU A 549 5.78 3.35 12.15
CA GLU A 549 6.33 4.28 13.14
C GLU A 549 5.26 5.23 13.71
N ALA A 550 4.35 5.72 12.86
CA ALA A 550 3.20 6.49 13.32
C ALA A 550 2.28 5.65 14.22
N GLY A 551 1.97 4.41 13.82
CA GLY A 551 1.14 3.49 14.60
C GLY A 551 1.70 3.19 15.98
N LYS A 552 3.03 2.98 16.10
CA LYS A 552 3.71 2.78 17.39
C LYS A 552 3.53 3.99 18.31
N LEU A 553 3.69 5.20 17.78
CA LEU A 553 3.52 6.45 18.52
C LEU A 553 2.06 6.65 18.98
N ILE A 554 1.10 6.42 18.09
CA ILE A 554 -0.34 6.50 18.39
C ILE A 554 -0.72 5.46 19.45
N LYS A 555 -0.31 4.20 19.28
CA LYS A 555 -0.58 3.13 20.24
C LYS A 555 -0.03 3.46 21.62
N ARG A 556 1.21 3.95 21.69
CA ARG A 556 1.84 4.38 22.95
C ARG A 556 1.12 5.58 23.59
N ALA A 557 0.68 6.54 22.79
CA ALA A 557 -0.05 7.71 23.29
C ALA A 557 -1.40 7.32 23.92
N LEU A 558 -2.07 6.30 23.36
CA LEU A 558 -3.40 5.86 23.78
C LEU A 558 -3.40 4.64 24.72
N SER A 559 -2.25 4.20 25.21
CA SER A 559 -2.16 3.02 26.08
C SER A 559 -2.91 3.19 27.41
N GLY A 560 -3.09 4.43 27.87
CA GLY A 560 -3.84 4.77 29.08
C GLY A 560 -5.30 5.14 28.85
N THR A 561 -5.77 5.15 27.59
CA THR A 561 -7.14 5.51 27.25
C THR A 561 -8.06 4.29 27.42
N PRO A 562 -9.18 4.39 28.14
CA PRO A 562 -10.12 3.27 28.29
C PRO A 562 -10.71 2.84 26.94
N GLU A 563 -10.79 1.53 26.69
CA GLU A 563 -11.36 0.93 25.47
C GLU A 563 -12.85 1.23 25.24
N GLY A 564 -13.55 1.74 26.26
CA GLY A 564 -14.94 2.19 26.14
C GLY A 564 -15.11 3.61 25.59
N PHE A 565 -14.02 4.35 25.40
CA PHE A 565 -14.05 5.74 24.97
C PHE A 565 -14.36 5.87 23.47
N GLY A 566 -15.36 6.68 23.11
CA GLY A 566 -15.96 6.70 21.77
C GLY A 566 -15.00 7.09 20.65
N ASN A 567 -14.38 8.27 20.75
CA ASN A 567 -13.40 8.77 19.77
C ASN A 567 -12.19 9.33 20.53
N PRO A 568 -11.22 8.49 20.92
CA PRO A 568 -10.01 8.88 21.66
C PRO A 568 -9.23 10.05 21.06
N ILE A 569 -9.21 10.12 19.74
CA ILE A 569 -8.56 11.17 18.94
C ILE A 569 -9.48 11.47 17.77
N THR A 570 -9.75 12.74 17.53
CA THR A 570 -10.47 13.24 16.34
C THR A 570 -9.56 14.18 15.54
N PRO A 571 -9.84 14.43 14.25
CA PRO A 571 -9.10 15.42 13.47
C PRO A 571 -9.19 16.83 14.08
N LEU A 572 -10.33 17.17 14.69
CA LEU A 572 -10.53 18.44 15.37
C LEU A 572 -9.66 18.55 16.62
N ALA A 573 -9.59 17.49 17.42
CA ALA A 573 -8.69 17.41 18.58
C ALA A 573 -7.21 17.60 18.16
N VAL A 574 -6.81 17.06 17.00
CA VAL A 574 -5.45 17.27 16.46
C VAL A 574 -5.22 18.74 16.08
N ARG A 575 -6.19 19.41 15.43
CA ARG A 575 -6.11 20.86 15.14
C ARG A 575 -5.95 21.68 16.43
N VAL A 576 -6.66 21.31 17.49
CA VAL A 576 -6.52 21.92 18.82
C VAL A 576 -5.12 21.67 19.39
N LEU A 577 -4.60 20.45 19.30
CA LEU A 577 -3.24 20.13 19.76
C LEU A 577 -2.17 20.93 19.00
N GLU A 578 -2.25 21.02 17.67
CA GLU A 578 -1.35 21.83 16.85
C GLU A 578 -1.42 23.32 17.24
N ALA A 579 -2.63 23.85 17.46
CA ALA A 579 -2.83 25.24 17.86
C ALA A 579 -2.24 25.52 19.26
N LEU A 580 -2.50 24.63 20.23
CA LEU A 580 -1.91 24.70 21.57
C LEU A 580 -0.38 24.61 21.53
N ARG A 581 0.17 23.77 20.64
CA ARG A 581 1.61 23.62 20.44
C ARG A 581 2.27 24.90 19.95
N LYS A 582 1.61 25.61 19.03
CA LYS A 582 2.08 26.88 18.45
C LYS A 582 2.09 28.03 19.45
N VAL A 583 1.10 28.12 20.34
CA VAL A 583 0.99 29.23 21.32
C VAL A 583 1.64 28.91 22.67
N GLY A 584 2.14 27.69 22.85
CA GLY A 584 2.73 27.20 24.09
C GLY A 584 4.26 27.19 24.05
N THR A 585 4.88 27.08 25.23
CA THR A 585 6.35 26.99 25.38
C THR A 585 6.76 25.54 25.65
N LEU A 586 7.72 25.01 24.88
CA LEU A 586 8.27 23.67 25.10
C LEU A 586 9.19 23.63 26.32
N TYR A 587 8.98 22.65 27.19
CA TYR A 587 9.88 22.32 28.30
C TYR A 587 10.50 20.96 28.02
N GLU A 588 11.69 20.96 27.38
CA GLU A 588 12.37 19.75 26.88
C GLU A 588 12.59 18.70 27.98
N LYS A 589 13.02 19.12 29.18
CA LYS A 589 13.28 18.21 30.32
C LYS A 589 12.03 17.49 30.82
N GLU A 590 10.86 18.09 30.66
CA GLU A 590 9.58 17.53 31.13
C GLU A 590 8.78 16.86 30.01
N ARG A 591 9.24 16.97 28.75
CA ARG A 591 8.49 16.57 27.54
C ARG A 591 7.04 17.07 27.56
N LYS A 592 6.89 18.37 27.86
CA LYS A 592 5.59 19.04 27.98
C LYS A 592 5.62 20.40 27.31
N VAL A 593 4.45 20.84 26.85
CA VAL A 593 4.25 22.21 26.35
C VAL A 593 3.31 22.91 27.29
N ARG A 594 3.73 24.01 27.93
CA ARG A 594 2.83 24.77 28.81
C ARG A 594 2.15 25.88 28.02
N VAL A 595 0.85 26.02 28.21
CA VAL A 595 -0.01 27.01 27.56
C VAL A 595 -0.58 27.92 28.63
N LEU A 596 -0.32 29.22 28.51
CA LEU A 596 -0.86 30.21 29.44
C LEU A 596 -2.37 30.37 29.17
N PRO A 597 -3.22 30.54 30.20
CA PRO A 597 -4.68 30.68 30.03
C PRO A 597 -5.08 31.77 29.02
N LYS A 598 -4.33 32.89 28.99
CA LYS A 598 -4.55 33.99 28.04
C LYS A 598 -4.36 33.59 26.56
N ASN A 599 -3.56 32.55 26.29
CA ASN A 599 -3.25 32.09 24.94
C ASN A 599 -4.31 31.10 24.40
N PHE A 600 -5.27 30.63 25.22
CA PHE A 600 -6.33 29.72 24.75
C PHE A 600 -7.25 30.37 23.72
N LYS A 601 -7.51 31.69 23.85
CA LYS A 601 -8.28 32.43 22.85
C LYS A 601 -7.57 32.46 21.49
N GLU A 602 -6.25 32.58 21.50
CA GLU A 602 -5.44 32.54 20.29
C GLU A 602 -5.37 31.12 19.70
N ALA A 603 -5.22 30.09 20.54
CA ALA A 603 -5.29 28.70 20.12
C ALA A 603 -6.64 28.35 19.45
N MET A 604 -7.75 28.83 20.02
CA MET A 604 -9.09 28.65 19.43
C MET A 604 -9.15 29.26 18.03
N LYS A 605 -8.69 30.51 17.85
CA LYS A 605 -8.63 31.17 16.54
C LYS A 605 -7.75 30.40 15.55
N LEU A 606 -6.59 29.91 15.97
CA LEU A 606 -5.68 29.13 15.13
C LEU A 606 -6.24 27.75 14.77
N SER A 607 -7.05 27.15 15.65
CA SER A 607 -7.70 25.86 15.39
C SER A 607 -8.78 25.98 14.31
N GLY A 608 -9.38 27.16 14.12
CA GLY A 608 -10.46 27.41 13.17
C GLY A 608 -11.80 26.78 13.57
N LEU A 609 -11.98 26.49 14.85
CA LEU A 609 -13.21 25.91 15.41
C LEU A 609 -14.04 26.98 16.12
N ASP A 610 -15.35 26.77 16.16
CA ASP A 610 -16.26 27.54 17.00
C ASP A 610 -16.00 27.26 18.50
N PRO A 611 -16.43 28.14 19.41
CA PRO A 611 -16.16 28.00 20.83
C PRO A 611 -16.69 26.71 21.47
N GLU A 612 -17.84 26.21 21.02
CA GLU A 612 -18.45 25.00 21.58
C GLU A 612 -17.67 23.76 21.15
N SER A 613 -17.36 23.65 19.87
CA SER A 613 -16.51 22.58 19.34
C SER A 613 -15.12 22.58 19.97
N PHE A 614 -14.50 23.75 20.13
CA PHE A 614 -13.17 23.85 20.75
C PHE A 614 -13.15 23.34 22.20
N GLU A 615 -14.13 23.73 23.01
CA GLU A 615 -14.24 23.25 24.39
C GLU A 615 -14.58 21.75 24.46
N ARG A 616 -15.44 21.25 23.56
CA ARG A 616 -15.75 19.81 23.47
C ARG A 616 -14.49 18.99 23.17
N GLU A 617 -13.67 19.41 22.22
CA GLU A 617 -12.41 18.72 21.89
C GLU A 617 -11.38 18.85 23.01
N LEU A 618 -11.33 19.96 23.77
CA LEU A 618 -10.51 20.04 24.98
C LEU A 618 -10.93 19.03 26.05
N ILE A 619 -12.23 18.76 26.21
CA ILE A 619 -12.73 17.72 27.11
C ILE A 619 -12.27 16.34 26.64
N VAL A 620 -12.39 16.05 25.35
CA VAL A 620 -11.91 14.80 24.74
C VAL A 620 -10.41 14.61 24.99
N LEU A 621 -9.60 15.62 24.67
CA LEU A 621 -8.14 15.58 24.87
C LEU A 621 -7.73 15.38 26.34
N ARG A 622 -8.48 15.97 27.29
CA ARG A 622 -8.24 15.77 28.74
C ARG A 622 -8.63 14.36 29.17
N ALA A 623 -9.77 13.86 28.70
CA ALA A 623 -10.26 12.53 29.03
C ALA A 623 -9.33 11.43 28.47
N SER A 624 -8.74 11.65 27.29
CA SER A 624 -7.72 10.79 26.70
C SER A 624 -6.30 10.99 27.29
N ASN A 625 -6.15 11.86 28.31
CA ASN A 625 -4.87 12.19 28.96
C ASN A 625 -3.79 12.81 28.03
N LEU A 626 -4.20 13.33 26.88
CA LEU A 626 -3.31 13.96 25.90
C LEU A 626 -2.90 15.37 26.34
N ILE A 627 -3.78 16.06 27.07
CA ILE A 627 -3.51 17.37 27.69
C ILE A 627 -3.88 17.37 29.17
N GLY A 628 -3.21 18.24 29.93
CA GLY A 628 -3.59 18.63 31.28
C GLY A 628 -4.46 19.88 31.30
N LYS A 629 -4.52 20.56 32.45
CA LYS A 629 -5.26 21.84 32.59
C LYS A 629 -4.67 22.96 31.73
N SER A 630 -3.35 23.03 31.65
CA SER A 630 -2.62 24.12 30.97
C SER A 630 -1.36 23.61 30.27
N SER A 631 -1.33 22.32 29.89
CA SER A 631 -0.18 21.74 29.20
C SER A 631 -0.57 20.64 28.24
N ILE A 632 0.20 20.47 27.16
CA ILE A 632 0.23 19.23 26.37
C ILE A 632 1.13 18.23 27.09
N ASN A 633 0.64 17.01 27.32
CA ASN A 633 1.39 15.93 27.96
C ASN A 633 2.28 15.21 26.94
N GLU A 634 3.15 14.29 27.40
CA GLU A 634 3.97 13.47 26.49
C GLU A 634 3.10 12.70 25.49
N ALA A 635 1.98 12.13 25.93
CA ALA A 635 1.03 11.46 25.05
C ALA A 635 0.50 12.38 23.93
N GLY A 636 0.15 13.63 24.24
CA GLY A 636 -0.25 14.62 23.23
C GLY A 636 0.88 15.02 22.28
N LEU A 637 2.13 15.04 22.75
CA LEU A 637 3.30 15.25 21.87
C LEU A 637 3.55 14.06 20.94
N LEU A 638 3.34 12.83 21.40
CA LEU A 638 3.45 11.64 20.56
C LEU A 638 2.41 11.65 19.42
N ILE A 639 1.21 12.21 19.64
CA ILE A 639 0.21 12.39 18.57
C ILE A 639 0.71 13.39 17.51
N LEU A 640 1.34 14.48 17.93
CA LEU A 640 1.91 15.46 17.01
C LEU A 640 3.12 14.90 16.25
N GLU A 641 3.96 14.11 16.91
CA GLU A 641 5.06 13.40 16.25
C GLU A 641 4.54 12.36 15.25
N ALA A 642 3.47 11.63 15.59
CA ALA A 642 2.83 10.71 14.66
C ALA A 642 2.26 11.46 13.44
N LEU A 643 1.66 12.64 13.63
CA LEU A 643 1.16 13.48 12.53
C LEU A 643 2.28 13.86 11.55
N GLU A 644 3.49 14.14 12.03
CA GLU A 644 4.68 14.41 11.20
C GLU A 644 5.20 13.16 10.48
N LYS A 645 4.95 11.95 11.00
CA LYS A 645 5.35 10.69 10.32
C LYS A 645 4.36 10.24 9.23
N LEU A 646 3.10 10.65 9.33
CA LEU A 646 2.06 10.30 8.36
C LEU A 646 2.13 11.10 7.05
N ASN A 647 2.63 12.34 7.15
CA ASN A 647 2.64 13.35 6.09
C ASN A 647 4.07 13.67 5.69
#